data_AF-A0A3S3NRN2-F1
#
_entry.id   AF-A0A3S3NRN2-F1
#
_cell.length_a   1.000
_cell.length_b   1.000
_cell.length_c   1.000
_cell.angle_alpha   90.00
_cell.angle_beta   90.00
_cell.angle_gamma   90.00
#
_symmetry.space_group_name_H-M   'P 1'
#
loop_
_entity.id
_entity.type
_entity.pdbx_description
1 polymer ?
#
loop_
_entity_poly.entity_id
_entity_poly.type
_entity_poly.pdbx_seq_one_letter_code
_entity_poly.pdbx_strand_id
1 'polypeptide(L)'
;MRSLFVRNPSFVSTFKSQSWIHHQIKLHQSPKPPIRFPPFSSNHHLQFSASEALKSSISNFSASASSMGAVSDEEGLSRRFWIKFQKESAFSLFSPFVVCLASGRLELEAFRHYIAQDVHFLRAFVQAYKMAEECADDDDEKEAICELKKGVLEAMRMHDSFVQEWGIDLAKETTPNSATVKYTGFLLATASGKVEGGKDPGKIATPFEKTKIAAYTLGAMTPCMRLYAFLGKKLQPCLDPVETSPLYRKWIDKLASESFESAAQQTEDLLDKLSISLTGEELKVIEGLYHRALKLEIEFFSAQPIVQRSVVPLSRVLDPTENHLVVFSDFDLTCTVVDSSAILAEIAILTAPKSEQNGPEDLFTRKSSADLRNSWDVLSSQYAEEHEQCIERIMPSEPAEAFNYEGLCKALEELSDFEQRANSRVIESGVLKGLNSEDIKRAGERLVLQDGCTCFFQQLVKKKVELNADVHILSYCWCGDLIRSAFSSGGLNVLNIHSNEFKYVESVSTGELIRKVESPMDKVRAFKDILKTSGEAGKHLSVYIGDSVGDLLCLLEADVGIVIGSSSSLRRIGSQFGVSFIPLFSALVNKQRESFEGDSSNWKGLTGIERFQAVNDLRGRGTCMDLFKHCWAINCNVVFFWMNH
;
A
#
# COMPACT_ATOMS: atom_id res chain seq x y z
N MET A 1 14.94 -4.94 -20.16
CA MET A 1 14.30 -6.19 -19.70
C MET A 1 13.75 -6.02 -18.26
N ARG A 2 12.82 -5.07 -17.98
CA ARG A 2 11.59 -5.25 -17.14
C ARG A 2 10.52 -5.49 -18.20
N SER A 3 9.86 -6.63 -18.35
CA SER A 3 8.51 -6.87 -17.85
C SER A 3 8.11 -8.29 -18.30
N LEU A 4 7.89 -9.26 -17.42
CA LEU A 4 7.27 -10.58 -17.68
C LEU A 4 7.67 -11.48 -16.50
N PHE A 5 7.08 -11.27 -15.33
CA PHE A 5 6.79 -12.32 -14.34
C PHE A 5 5.98 -11.71 -13.18
N VAL A 6 4.93 -10.95 -13.52
CA VAL A 6 3.68 -11.03 -12.77
C VAL A 6 2.94 -12.23 -13.36
N ARG A 7 3.30 -13.43 -12.90
CA ARG A 7 2.60 -14.74 -13.07
C ARG A 7 3.58 -15.90 -12.84
N ASN A 8 3.82 -16.28 -11.59
CA ASN A 8 3.60 -17.64 -11.07
C ASN A 8 4.20 -17.78 -9.65
N PRO A 9 3.51 -18.49 -8.73
CA PRO A 9 3.98 -18.76 -7.39
C PRO A 9 4.85 -20.03 -7.40
N SER A 10 6.09 -19.90 -6.97
CA SER A 10 6.94 -21.05 -6.62
C SER A 10 7.90 -20.68 -5.49
N PHE A 11 7.35 -19.98 -4.49
CA PHE A 11 7.83 -20.03 -3.10
C PHE A 11 6.80 -20.73 -2.20
N VAL A 12 6.14 -21.72 -2.81
CA VAL A 12 5.49 -22.89 -2.21
C VAL A 12 5.92 -24.04 -3.13
N SER A 13 7.10 -24.61 -2.91
CA SER A 13 7.60 -25.75 -3.70
C SER A 13 7.82 -26.99 -2.85
N THR A 14 6.98 -27.16 -1.84
CA THR A 14 6.54 -28.50 -1.42
C THR A 14 5.03 -28.40 -1.20
N PHE A 15 4.25 -29.15 -1.99
CA PHE A 15 2.79 -29.10 -2.19
C PHE A 15 2.29 -28.26 -3.37
N LYS A 16 2.37 -28.86 -4.57
CA LYS A 16 1.33 -28.71 -5.58
C LYS A 16 0.34 -29.86 -5.39
N SER A 17 -0.89 -29.59 -4.98
CA SER A 17 -2.03 -30.42 -5.38
C SER A 17 -2.69 -29.73 -6.59
N GLN A 18 -2.89 -30.48 -7.66
CA GLN A 18 -3.45 -30.00 -8.92
C GLN A 18 -4.99 -30.04 -8.84
N SER A 19 -5.67 -28.92 -8.61
CA SER A 19 -7.03 -28.71 -9.14
C SER A 19 -7.55 -27.26 -9.20
N TRP A 20 -6.80 -26.24 -8.76
CA TRP A 20 -7.40 -24.93 -8.43
C TRP A 20 -7.29 -23.78 -9.46
N ILE A 21 -6.94 -24.02 -10.74
CA ILE A 21 -6.80 -22.91 -11.73
C ILE A 21 -7.56 -23.11 -13.06
N HIS A 22 -8.26 -24.24 -13.32
CA HIS A 22 -8.80 -24.50 -14.66
C HIS A 22 -10.31 -24.27 -14.89
N HIS A 23 -11.08 -23.74 -13.93
CA HIS A 23 -12.55 -23.66 -14.08
C HIS A 23 -13.18 -22.25 -14.23
N GLN A 24 -12.39 -21.20 -14.48
CA GLN A 24 -12.91 -19.82 -14.66
C GLN A 24 -12.55 -19.14 -16.01
N ILE A 25 -12.11 -19.90 -17.02
CA ILE A 25 -11.98 -19.39 -18.40
C ILE A 25 -12.57 -20.41 -19.36
N LYS A 26 -13.90 -20.47 -19.47
CA LYS A 26 -14.59 -21.13 -20.59
C LYS A 26 -16.06 -20.76 -20.69
N LEU A 27 -16.34 -19.48 -20.93
CA LEU A 27 -17.58 -19.08 -21.60
C LEU A 27 -17.21 -18.05 -22.68
N HIS A 28 -17.38 -18.47 -23.93
CA HIS A 28 -17.24 -17.74 -25.21
C HIS A 28 -16.04 -18.18 -26.06
N GLN A 29 -16.25 -19.23 -26.88
CA GLN A 29 -16.03 -19.23 -28.34
C GLN A 29 -16.10 -20.67 -28.89
N SER A 30 -16.92 -20.86 -29.93
CA SER A 30 -17.17 -22.12 -30.67
C SER A 30 -16.04 -22.45 -31.68
N PRO A 31 -15.96 -23.70 -32.22
CA PRO A 31 -14.68 -24.36 -32.55
C PRO A 31 -14.32 -24.43 -34.05
N LYS A 32 -13.02 -24.62 -34.35
CA LYS A 32 -12.51 -25.21 -35.61
C LYS A 32 -11.30 -26.16 -35.33
N PRO A 33 -11.05 -27.17 -36.20
CA PRO A 33 -10.49 -28.49 -35.82
C PRO A 33 -8.94 -28.65 -35.99
N PRO A 34 -8.33 -29.76 -35.51
CA PRO A 34 -6.89 -29.87 -35.27
C PRO A 34 -6.10 -30.59 -36.38
N ILE A 35 -4.78 -30.33 -36.43
CA ILE A 35 -3.79 -31.02 -37.26
C ILE A 35 -2.90 -31.92 -36.36
N ARG A 36 -2.72 -33.19 -36.77
CA ARG A 36 -1.92 -34.29 -36.17
C ARG A 36 -0.41 -34.16 -36.50
N PHE A 37 0.56 -34.64 -35.71
CA PHE A 37 1.11 -36.01 -35.49
C PHE A 37 2.46 -35.88 -34.70
N PRO A 38 3.27 -36.92 -34.39
CA PRO A 38 3.10 -38.16 -33.61
C PRO A 38 4.19 -38.31 -32.48
N PRO A 39 4.25 -39.43 -31.71
CA PRO A 39 5.07 -39.57 -30.49
C PRO A 39 6.35 -40.39 -30.66
N PHE A 40 7.30 -40.26 -29.73
CA PHE A 40 8.40 -41.21 -29.54
C PHE A 40 8.49 -41.70 -28.09
N SER A 41 8.73 -43.01 -27.99
CA SER A 41 8.82 -43.87 -26.83
C SER A 41 10.24 -43.91 -26.25
N SER A 42 10.38 -44.24 -24.95
CA SER A 42 10.96 -45.51 -24.47
C SER A 42 11.45 -45.43 -23.01
N ASN A 43 11.23 -46.53 -22.30
CA ASN A 43 11.57 -46.81 -20.90
C ASN A 43 13.08 -46.96 -20.66
N HIS A 44 13.54 -46.68 -19.44
CA HIS A 44 14.45 -47.58 -18.70
C HIS A 44 14.40 -47.31 -17.19
N HIS A 45 14.11 -48.36 -16.41
CA HIS A 45 14.31 -48.46 -14.97
C HIS A 45 15.76 -48.86 -14.68
N LEU A 46 16.40 -48.22 -13.71
CA LEU A 46 17.49 -48.78 -12.89
C LEU A 46 17.47 -48.17 -11.49
N GLN A 47 17.39 -49.03 -10.47
CA GLN A 47 17.55 -48.72 -9.04
C GLN A 47 19.02 -48.46 -8.71
N PHE A 48 19.33 -47.39 -7.97
CA PHE A 48 20.59 -47.27 -7.22
C PHE A 48 20.40 -46.51 -5.90
N SER A 49 21.24 -46.90 -4.94
CA SER A 49 21.20 -46.71 -3.49
C SER A 49 21.35 -45.26 -2.98
N ALA A 50 20.62 -44.95 -1.91
CA ALA A 50 20.58 -43.67 -1.21
C ALA A 50 21.79 -43.45 -0.28
N SER A 51 22.98 -43.23 -0.86
CA SER A 51 24.12 -42.68 -0.11
C SER A 51 25.16 -41.92 -0.96
N GLU A 52 25.05 -41.92 -2.30
CA GLU A 52 25.95 -41.17 -3.20
C GLU A 52 25.31 -39.93 -3.85
N ALA A 53 23.99 -39.75 -3.73
CA ALA A 53 23.28 -38.55 -4.21
C ALA A 53 23.58 -37.27 -3.41
N LEU A 54 24.30 -37.36 -2.28
CA LEU A 54 24.64 -36.21 -1.44
C LEU A 54 26.00 -35.58 -1.78
N LYS A 55 26.84 -36.19 -2.64
CA LYS A 55 28.16 -35.64 -3.01
C LYS A 55 28.28 -35.14 -4.45
N SER A 56 27.42 -35.56 -5.39
CA SER A 56 27.40 -34.96 -6.75
C SER A 56 26.45 -33.77 -6.89
N SER A 57 25.53 -33.56 -5.94
CA SER A 57 24.66 -32.36 -5.90
C SER A 57 25.31 -31.13 -5.26
N ILE A 58 26.57 -31.22 -4.80
CA ILE A 58 27.31 -30.07 -4.24
C ILE A 58 28.41 -29.56 -5.21
N SER A 59 28.77 -30.31 -6.25
CA SER A 59 29.80 -29.88 -7.22
C SER A 59 29.26 -29.39 -8.58
N ASN A 60 27.96 -29.51 -8.86
CA ASN A 60 27.33 -28.85 -10.02
C ASN A 60 26.61 -27.53 -9.68
N PHE A 61 26.80 -27.03 -8.46
CA PHE A 61 26.25 -25.76 -7.96
C PHE A 61 27.20 -24.56 -8.14
N SER A 62 28.11 -24.62 -9.13
CA SER A 62 28.96 -23.47 -9.52
C SER A 62 28.88 -23.09 -11.01
N ALA A 63 27.97 -23.67 -11.79
CA ALA A 63 27.89 -23.43 -13.24
C ALA A 63 26.48 -23.17 -13.78
N SER A 64 25.58 -22.60 -12.97
CA SER A 64 24.25 -22.16 -13.44
C SER A 64 23.81 -20.81 -12.87
N ALA A 65 24.77 -19.96 -12.45
CA ALA A 65 24.55 -18.56 -12.08
C ALA A 65 24.43 -17.63 -13.31
N SER A 66 23.89 -18.12 -14.42
CA SER A 66 23.82 -17.41 -15.70
C SER A 66 22.50 -17.69 -16.43
N SER A 67 21.38 -17.35 -15.78
CA SER A 67 20.13 -17.02 -16.48
C SER A 67 19.22 -16.19 -15.57
N MET A 68 19.58 -14.91 -15.40
CA MET A 68 18.65 -13.90 -14.91
C MET A 68 17.39 -13.92 -15.79
N GLY A 69 16.22 -14.01 -15.15
CA GLY A 69 14.93 -14.04 -15.82
C GLY A 69 14.75 -12.83 -16.73
N ALA A 70 14.54 -13.10 -18.01
CA ALA A 70 14.15 -12.13 -19.03
C ALA A 70 12.72 -11.62 -18.74
N VAL A 71 12.63 -10.67 -17.83
CA VAL A 71 11.58 -9.66 -17.83
C VAL A 71 11.66 -9.01 -19.24
N SER A 72 10.65 -8.99 -20.11
CA SER A 72 10.72 -8.49 -21.51
C SER A 72 11.50 -7.18 -21.68
N ASP A 73 12.20 -6.98 -22.80
CA ASP A 73 13.13 -5.85 -23.00
C ASP A 73 12.42 -4.53 -23.17
N GLU A 74 11.09 -4.55 -23.16
CA GLU A 74 10.26 -3.48 -23.69
C GLU A 74 9.90 -2.38 -22.68
N GLU A 75 10.00 -2.57 -21.35
CA GLU A 75 9.80 -1.44 -20.41
C GLU A 75 11.13 -0.75 -20.06
N GLY A 76 11.24 0.52 -20.47
CA GLY A 76 12.39 1.40 -20.24
C GLY A 76 12.58 1.85 -18.78
N LEU A 77 13.82 2.19 -18.40
CA LEU A 77 14.37 2.37 -17.04
C LEU A 77 13.57 3.34 -16.16
N SER A 78 12.98 4.37 -16.74
CA SER A 78 12.20 5.38 -16.03
C SER A 78 10.86 4.82 -15.57
N ARG A 79 10.13 4.13 -16.44
CA ARG A 79 8.83 3.50 -16.13
C ARG A 79 8.95 2.48 -15.00
N ARG A 80 9.93 1.63 -15.21
CA ARG A 80 10.65 0.79 -14.28
C ARG A 80 10.77 1.44 -12.87
N PHE A 81 11.45 2.58 -12.72
CA PHE A 81 11.60 3.26 -11.43
C PHE A 81 10.30 3.87 -10.90
N TRP A 82 9.49 4.50 -11.75
CA TRP A 82 8.20 5.05 -11.36
C TRP A 82 7.29 4.02 -10.69
N ILE A 83 7.20 2.81 -11.25
CA ILE A 83 6.42 1.70 -10.65
C ILE A 83 7.01 1.28 -9.30
N LYS A 84 8.35 1.26 -9.17
CA LYS A 84 9.02 0.84 -7.94
C LYS A 84 8.79 1.81 -6.78
N PHE A 85 8.79 3.12 -7.07
CA PHE A 85 8.65 4.20 -6.10
C PHE A 85 7.28 4.90 -6.19
N GLN A 86 6.27 4.14 -6.64
CA GLN A 86 4.91 4.66 -6.81
C GLN A 86 4.25 5.02 -5.46
N LYS A 87 4.74 4.45 -4.36
CA LYS A 87 4.25 4.76 -3.01
C LYS A 87 4.56 6.20 -2.62
N GLU A 88 5.77 6.64 -2.93
CA GLU A 88 6.25 8.00 -2.66
C GLU A 88 5.42 9.04 -3.41
N SER A 89 5.09 8.78 -4.68
CA SER A 89 4.23 9.69 -5.45
C SER A 89 2.81 9.74 -4.89
N ALA A 90 2.31 8.63 -4.35
CA ALA A 90 1.01 8.60 -3.68
C ALA A 90 1.00 9.46 -2.41
N PHE A 91 2.07 9.48 -1.60
CA PHE A 91 2.14 10.34 -0.40
C PHE A 91 2.00 11.82 -0.70
N SER A 92 2.48 12.26 -1.87
CA SER A 92 2.42 13.67 -2.27
C SER A 92 0.96 14.18 -2.36
N LEU A 93 0.03 13.31 -2.76
CA LEU A 93 -1.41 13.62 -2.81
C LEU A 93 -1.99 13.96 -1.43
N PHE A 94 -1.47 13.34 -0.38
CA PHE A 94 -2.03 13.43 0.96
C PHE A 94 -1.29 14.44 1.84
N SER A 95 -0.49 15.32 1.26
CA SER A 95 -0.02 16.50 1.98
C SER A 95 -1.20 17.45 2.26
N PRO A 96 -1.22 18.15 3.41
CA PRO A 96 -2.28 19.12 3.71
C PRO A 96 -2.40 20.19 2.61
N PHE A 97 -1.26 20.62 2.04
CA PHE A 97 -1.22 21.55 0.92
C PHE A 97 -1.96 21.03 -0.31
N VAL A 98 -1.66 19.81 -0.75
CA VAL A 98 -2.27 19.25 -1.97
C VAL A 98 -3.76 18.96 -1.77
N VAL A 99 -4.19 18.47 -0.61
CA VAL A 99 -5.61 18.26 -0.30
C VAL A 99 -6.38 19.59 -0.29
N CYS A 100 -5.84 20.63 0.36
CA CYS A 100 -6.43 21.97 0.35
C CYS A 100 -6.47 22.56 -1.07
N LEU A 101 -5.41 22.40 -1.86
CA LEU A 101 -5.35 22.87 -3.25
C LEU A 101 -6.40 22.18 -4.12
N ALA A 102 -6.48 20.85 -4.04
CA ALA A 102 -7.44 20.01 -4.77
C ALA A 102 -8.89 20.37 -4.46
N SER A 103 -9.17 20.75 -3.20
CA SER A 103 -10.51 21.16 -2.76
C SER A 103 -10.92 22.55 -3.25
N GLY A 104 -9.98 23.34 -3.78
CA GLY A 104 -10.18 24.74 -4.13
C GLY A 104 -10.18 25.70 -2.93
N ARG A 105 -10.00 25.19 -1.70
CA ARG A 105 -10.05 25.95 -0.44
C ARG A 105 -8.68 26.30 0.14
N LEU A 106 -7.59 26.17 -0.61
CA LEU A 106 -6.27 26.61 -0.18
C LEU A 106 -6.24 28.14 -0.02
N GLU A 107 -5.71 28.63 1.09
CA GLU A 107 -5.46 30.05 1.31
C GLU A 107 -4.43 30.57 0.30
N LEU A 108 -4.71 31.74 -0.27
CA LEU A 108 -3.88 32.30 -1.33
C LEU A 108 -2.43 32.55 -0.89
N GLU A 109 -2.19 32.90 0.38
CA GLU A 109 -0.84 33.09 0.92
C GLU A 109 -0.01 31.80 0.93
N ALA A 110 -0.63 30.65 1.22
CA ALA A 110 0.06 29.36 1.13
C ALA A 110 0.45 29.03 -0.32
N PHE A 111 -0.43 29.32 -1.28
CA PHE A 111 -0.13 29.16 -2.70
C PHE A 111 0.97 30.12 -3.18
N ARG A 112 0.93 31.39 -2.75
CA ARG A 112 1.97 32.39 -3.02
C ARG A 112 3.33 31.96 -2.51
N HIS A 113 3.38 31.47 -1.26
CA HIS A 113 4.62 30.94 -0.68
C HIS A 113 5.16 29.76 -1.48
N TYR A 114 4.29 28.81 -1.85
CA TYR A 114 4.65 27.67 -2.68
C TYR A 114 5.27 28.12 -4.01
N ILE A 115 4.62 29.02 -4.75
CA ILE A 115 5.14 29.54 -6.03
C ILE A 115 6.48 30.25 -5.83
N ALA A 116 6.65 31.02 -4.74
CA ALA A 116 7.91 31.68 -4.43
C ALA A 116 9.06 30.68 -4.18
N GLN A 117 8.79 29.57 -3.48
CA GLN A 117 9.76 28.48 -3.30
C GLN A 117 10.06 27.78 -4.63
N ASP A 118 9.03 27.53 -5.45
CA ASP A 118 9.15 26.85 -6.74
C ASP A 118 9.98 27.66 -7.74
N VAL A 119 9.98 28.99 -7.69
CA VAL A 119 10.89 29.82 -8.52
C VAL A 119 12.38 29.53 -8.22
N HIS A 120 12.76 29.34 -6.95
CA HIS A 120 14.14 28.95 -6.61
C HIS A 120 14.46 27.55 -7.14
N PHE A 121 13.49 26.65 -7.09
CA PHE A 121 13.59 25.30 -7.60
C PHE A 121 13.77 25.26 -9.13
N LEU A 122 12.95 25.99 -9.88
CA LEU A 122 13.05 26.09 -11.33
C LEU A 122 14.39 26.71 -11.78
N ARG A 123 14.92 27.69 -11.04
CA ARG A 123 16.27 28.24 -11.31
C ARG A 123 17.36 27.17 -11.19
N ALA A 124 17.27 26.30 -10.17
CA ALA A 124 18.19 25.18 -10.02
C ALA A 124 18.03 24.15 -11.16
N PHE A 125 16.79 23.87 -11.60
CA PHE A 125 16.51 22.99 -12.74
C PHE A 125 17.13 23.51 -14.04
N VAL A 126 16.98 24.81 -14.34
CA VAL A 126 17.61 25.43 -15.51
C VAL A 126 19.14 25.26 -15.46
N GLN A 127 19.74 25.46 -14.28
CA GLN A 127 21.19 25.30 -14.13
C GLN A 127 21.63 23.84 -14.25
N ALA A 128 20.87 22.89 -13.69
CA ALA A 128 21.14 21.47 -13.81
C ALA A 128 21.04 20.99 -15.27
N TYR A 129 20.03 21.45 -16.03
CA TYR A 129 19.94 21.14 -17.46
C TYR A 129 21.11 21.71 -18.25
N LYS A 130 21.57 22.94 -17.96
CA LYS A 130 22.78 23.49 -18.60
C LYS A 130 24.02 22.63 -18.35
N MET A 131 24.22 22.20 -17.11
CA MET A 131 25.33 21.31 -16.75
C MET A 131 25.21 19.94 -17.43
N ALA A 132 23.99 19.39 -17.51
CA ALA A 132 23.73 18.13 -18.21
C ALA A 132 23.99 18.25 -19.72
N GLU A 133 23.58 19.35 -20.35
CA GLU A 133 23.83 19.66 -21.76
C GLU A 133 25.33 19.76 -22.07
N GLU A 134 26.09 20.44 -21.21
CA GLU A 134 27.57 20.51 -21.31
C GLU A 134 28.25 19.14 -21.13
N CYS A 135 27.55 18.20 -20.50
CA CYS A 135 28.03 16.85 -20.21
C CYS A 135 27.55 15.79 -21.22
N ALA A 136 26.54 16.10 -22.04
CA ALA A 136 26.08 15.22 -23.11
C ALA A 136 27.10 15.20 -24.26
N ASP A 137 27.31 14.03 -24.87
CA ASP A 137 28.30 13.85 -25.94
C ASP A 137 27.63 14.03 -27.32
N ASP A 138 26.46 13.41 -27.49
CA ASP A 138 25.64 13.40 -28.71
C ASP A 138 24.87 14.71 -28.91
N ASP A 139 24.85 15.24 -30.13
CA ASP A 139 24.18 16.51 -30.42
C ASP A 139 22.65 16.38 -30.34
N ASP A 140 22.07 15.21 -30.65
CA ASP A 140 20.64 14.97 -30.46
C ASP A 140 20.27 14.96 -28.96
N GLU A 141 21.16 14.45 -28.09
CA GLU A 141 20.98 14.51 -26.64
C GLU A 141 21.03 15.96 -26.13
N LYS A 142 21.99 16.76 -26.60
CA LYS A 142 22.09 18.19 -26.24
C LYS A 142 20.86 18.96 -26.66
N GLU A 143 20.38 18.75 -27.89
CA GLU A 143 19.17 19.41 -28.39
C GLU A 143 17.95 19.00 -27.55
N ALA A 144 17.80 17.72 -27.22
CA ALA A 144 16.72 17.25 -26.35
C ALA A 144 16.78 17.88 -24.95
N ILE A 145 17.96 17.97 -24.33
CA ILE A 145 18.15 18.66 -23.03
C ILE A 145 17.81 20.15 -23.16
N CYS A 146 18.20 20.79 -24.26
CA CYS A 146 17.93 22.19 -24.53
C CYS A 146 16.41 22.47 -24.64
N GLU A 147 15.65 21.58 -25.29
CA GLU A 147 14.19 21.65 -25.34
C GLU A 147 13.55 21.49 -23.96
N LEU A 148 13.99 20.52 -23.15
CA LEU A 148 13.49 20.37 -21.78
C LEU A 148 13.76 21.63 -20.93
N LYS A 149 14.95 22.21 -21.07
CA LYS A 149 15.34 23.49 -20.43
C LYS A 149 14.44 24.65 -20.87
N LYS A 150 14.08 24.73 -22.17
CA LYS A 150 13.13 25.75 -22.68
C LYS A 150 11.76 25.61 -22.00
N GLY A 151 11.27 24.38 -21.82
CA GLY A 151 10.02 24.11 -21.09
C GLY A 151 10.04 24.64 -19.65
N VAL A 152 11.15 24.49 -18.92
CA VAL A 152 11.31 25.06 -17.56
C VAL A 152 11.31 26.59 -17.60
N LEU A 153 11.97 27.20 -18.58
CA LEU A 153 11.96 28.67 -18.74
C LEU A 153 10.55 29.20 -19.04
N GLU A 154 9.73 28.46 -19.77
CA GLU A 154 8.32 28.80 -19.99
C GLU A 154 7.49 28.69 -18.70
N ALA A 155 7.73 27.66 -17.89
CA ALA A 155 7.11 27.54 -16.57
C ALA A 155 7.48 28.72 -15.65
N MET A 156 8.74 29.15 -15.68
CA MET A 156 9.17 30.36 -14.95
C MET A 156 8.42 31.62 -15.43
N ARG A 157 8.25 31.81 -16.74
CA ARG A 157 7.46 32.93 -17.29
C ARG A 157 6.00 32.89 -16.85
N MET A 158 5.42 31.70 -16.68
CA MET A 158 4.08 31.57 -16.11
C MET A 158 4.06 32.07 -14.66
N HIS A 159 5.05 31.72 -13.84
CA HIS A 159 5.16 32.23 -12.48
C HIS A 159 5.35 33.74 -12.44
N ASP A 160 6.17 34.29 -13.35
CA ASP A 160 6.33 35.75 -13.49
C ASP A 160 4.99 36.43 -13.80
N SER A 161 4.10 35.79 -14.58
CA SER A 161 2.75 36.32 -14.84
C SER A 161 1.88 36.35 -13.58
N PHE A 162 1.97 35.34 -12.69
CA PHE A 162 1.27 35.35 -11.40
C PHE A 162 1.85 36.42 -10.46
N VAL A 163 3.17 36.55 -10.43
CA VAL A 163 3.91 37.55 -9.63
C VAL A 163 3.52 38.98 -10.06
N GLN A 164 3.40 39.24 -11.36
CA GLN A 164 2.91 40.52 -11.89
C GLN A 164 1.46 40.79 -11.49
N GLU A 165 0.59 39.77 -11.57
CA GLU A 165 -0.82 39.89 -11.15
C GLU A 165 -0.95 40.18 -9.65
N TRP A 166 -0.02 39.72 -8.82
CA TRP A 166 0.01 39.97 -7.37
C TRP A 166 0.71 41.27 -6.97
N GLY A 167 1.44 41.92 -7.87
CA GLY A 167 2.10 43.21 -7.64
C GLY A 167 3.31 43.18 -6.69
N ILE A 168 3.84 42.00 -6.35
CA ILE A 168 4.98 41.81 -5.42
C ILE A 168 5.94 40.77 -5.99
N ASP A 169 7.25 41.07 -6.05
CA ASP A 169 8.30 40.12 -6.46
C ASP A 169 8.64 39.15 -5.30
N LEU A 170 7.73 38.21 -5.07
CA LEU A 170 7.80 37.23 -3.97
C LEU A 170 9.11 36.42 -3.96
N ALA A 171 9.75 36.21 -5.11
CA ALA A 171 10.98 35.44 -5.23
C ALA A 171 12.22 36.20 -4.75
N LYS A 172 12.21 37.55 -4.78
CA LYS A 172 13.27 38.36 -4.17
C LYS A 172 13.07 38.57 -2.67
N GLU A 173 11.84 38.54 -2.21
CA GLU A 173 11.49 38.78 -0.80
C GLU A 173 11.49 37.51 0.05
N THR A 174 11.29 36.33 -0.56
CA THR A 174 11.19 35.07 0.18
C THR A 174 12.50 34.27 0.14
N THR A 175 13.09 34.06 1.31
CA THR A 175 14.24 33.16 1.48
C THR A 175 13.83 31.70 1.26
N PRO A 176 14.64 30.87 0.59
CA PRO A 176 14.33 29.46 0.40
C PRO A 176 14.29 28.73 1.75
N ASN A 177 13.26 27.92 1.96
CA ASN A 177 13.12 27.13 3.18
C ASN A 177 14.09 25.93 3.18
N SER A 178 14.18 25.22 4.31
CA SER A 178 15.12 24.10 4.47
C SER A 178 14.91 22.98 3.44
N ALA A 179 13.65 22.67 3.07
CA ALA A 179 13.36 21.64 2.08
C ALA A 179 13.82 22.07 0.67
N THR A 180 13.52 23.32 0.29
CA THR A 180 13.98 23.91 -0.98
C THR A 180 15.50 23.93 -1.09
N VAL A 181 16.21 24.35 -0.02
CA VAL A 181 17.68 24.36 0.01
C VAL A 181 18.24 22.93 -0.11
N LYS A 182 17.68 21.97 0.63
CA LYS A 182 18.12 20.56 0.56
C LYS A 182 17.96 19.98 -0.83
N TYR A 183 16.82 20.23 -1.47
CA TYR A 183 16.54 19.67 -2.78
C TYR A 183 17.38 20.34 -3.88
N THR A 184 17.38 21.67 -3.94
CA THR A 184 18.20 22.39 -4.93
C THR A 184 19.70 22.10 -4.75
N GLY A 185 20.18 21.97 -3.50
CA GLY A 185 21.54 21.56 -3.19
C GLY A 185 21.86 20.14 -3.67
N PHE A 186 20.98 19.17 -3.43
CA PHE A 186 21.11 17.80 -3.94
C PHE A 186 21.19 17.77 -5.47
N LEU A 187 20.28 18.46 -6.15
CA LEU A 187 20.23 18.48 -7.61
C LEU A 187 21.50 19.09 -8.21
N LEU A 188 21.92 20.26 -7.73
CA LEU A 188 23.11 20.94 -8.23
C LEU A 188 24.40 20.17 -7.89
N ALA A 189 24.46 19.50 -6.73
CA ALA A 189 25.57 18.62 -6.40
C ALA A 189 25.67 17.46 -7.41
N THR A 190 24.55 16.77 -7.68
CA THR A 190 24.49 15.70 -8.69
C THR A 190 24.90 16.22 -10.07
N ALA A 191 24.38 17.37 -10.50
CA ALA A 191 24.72 17.98 -11.79
C ALA A 191 26.19 18.41 -11.91
N SER A 192 26.82 18.75 -10.79
CA SER A 192 28.27 19.03 -10.74
C SER A 192 29.15 17.77 -10.66
N GLY A 193 28.55 16.57 -10.69
CA GLY A 193 29.24 15.29 -10.58
C GLY A 193 29.55 14.82 -9.16
N LYS A 194 29.05 15.51 -8.12
CA LYS A 194 29.20 15.12 -6.72
C LYS A 194 28.09 14.14 -6.32
N VAL A 195 28.30 12.86 -6.63
CA VAL A 195 27.33 11.79 -6.33
C VAL A 195 27.91 10.83 -5.28
N GLU A 196 27.22 10.67 -4.15
CA GLU A 196 27.61 9.73 -3.10
C GLU A 196 27.61 8.28 -3.61
N GLY A 197 28.68 7.54 -3.35
CA GLY A 197 28.87 6.16 -3.84
C GLY A 197 29.48 6.05 -5.23
N GLY A 198 29.70 7.16 -5.95
CA GLY A 198 30.60 7.23 -7.09
C GLY A 198 32.05 7.23 -6.62
N LYS A 199 32.98 6.68 -7.42
CA LYS A 199 34.42 6.91 -7.21
C LYS A 199 34.65 8.43 -7.19
N ASP A 200 35.40 8.89 -6.19
CA ASP A 200 35.85 10.28 -6.01
C ASP A 200 36.14 10.92 -7.38
N PRO A 201 35.62 12.12 -7.71
CA PRO A 201 35.85 12.75 -9.01
C PRO A 201 37.30 13.25 -9.09
N GLY A 202 38.25 12.31 -9.14
CA GLY A 202 39.53 12.55 -9.76
C GLY A 202 39.24 13.05 -11.17
N LYS A 203 39.66 14.30 -11.44
CA LYS A 203 39.71 14.99 -12.73
C LYS A 203 38.92 14.27 -13.85
N ILE A 204 37.63 14.61 -14.00
CA ILE A 204 36.75 14.14 -15.09
C ILE A 204 37.54 14.20 -16.40
N ALA A 205 37.94 13.04 -16.94
CA ALA A 205 38.98 12.96 -17.96
C ALA A 205 38.41 12.55 -19.32
N THR A 206 37.28 11.86 -19.35
CA THR A 206 36.76 11.26 -20.59
C THR A 206 35.34 11.73 -20.94
N PRO A 207 34.97 11.80 -22.24
CA PRO A 207 33.60 12.06 -22.68
C PRO A 207 32.58 11.10 -22.06
N PHE A 208 32.92 9.83 -21.89
CA PHE A 208 32.08 8.82 -21.26
C PHE A 208 31.72 9.16 -19.80
N GLU A 209 32.69 9.66 -19.01
CA GLU A 209 32.44 10.12 -17.64
C GLU A 209 31.54 11.36 -17.59
N LYS A 210 31.53 12.18 -18.63
CA LYS A 210 30.62 13.33 -18.75
C LYS A 210 29.19 12.88 -19.07
N THR A 211 29.00 12.01 -20.06
CA THR A 211 27.65 11.49 -20.41
C THR A 211 26.98 10.83 -19.21
N LYS A 212 27.76 10.15 -18.36
CA LYS A 212 27.28 9.59 -17.09
C LYS A 212 26.72 10.65 -16.14
N ILE A 213 27.33 11.83 -16.04
CA ILE A 213 26.82 12.95 -15.22
C ILE A 213 25.50 13.47 -15.79
N ALA A 214 25.35 13.55 -17.12
CA ALA A 214 24.08 13.91 -17.75
C ALA A 214 22.98 12.90 -17.39
N ALA A 215 23.27 11.59 -17.47
CA ALA A 215 22.35 10.53 -17.06
C ALA A 215 21.97 10.61 -15.57
N TYR A 216 22.93 10.87 -14.69
CA TYR A 216 22.70 11.03 -13.25
C TYR A 216 21.85 12.27 -12.94
N THR A 217 22.11 13.37 -13.64
CA THR A 217 21.33 14.61 -13.51
C THR A 217 19.89 14.37 -13.94
N LEU A 218 19.65 13.74 -15.09
CA LEU A 218 18.29 13.39 -15.49
C LEU A 218 17.66 12.39 -14.52
N GLY A 219 18.40 11.41 -14.02
CA GLY A 219 17.94 10.51 -12.95
C GLY A 219 17.36 11.22 -11.73
N ALA A 220 17.94 12.37 -11.36
CA ALA A 220 17.47 13.21 -10.26
C ALA A 220 16.32 14.18 -10.63
N MET A 221 16.11 14.45 -11.93
CA MET A 221 15.09 15.41 -12.42
C MET A 221 13.82 14.74 -12.94
N THR A 222 13.93 13.59 -13.60
CA THR A 222 12.80 12.81 -14.14
C THR A 222 11.66 12.57 -13.14
N PRO A 223 11.89 12.20 -11.87
CA PRO A 223 10.79 11.96 -10.93
C PRO A 223 9.95 13.21 -10.66
N CYS A 224 10.53 14.42 -10.67
CA CYS A 224 9.78 15.67 -10.54
C CYS A 224 8.79 15.80 -11.70
N MET A 225 9.27 15.75 -12.95
CA MET A 225 8.42 15.91 -14.14
C MET A 225 7.27 14.90 -14.16
N ARG A 226 7.56 13.63 -13.86
CA ARG A 226 6.54 12.58 -13.81
C ARG A 226 5.57 12.77 -12.64
N LEU A 227 6.04 13.18 -11.47
CA LEU A 227 5.19 13.43 -10.29
C LEU A 227 4.18 14.55 -10.57
N TYR A 228 4.62 15.67 -11.14
CA TYR A 228 3.72 16.79 -11.43
C TYR A 228 2.68 16.46 -12.50
N ALA A 229 3.03 15.67 -13.52
CA ALA A 229 2.09 15.17 -14.51
C ALA A 229 1.03 14.25 -13.86
N PHE A 230 1.49 13.39 -12.94
CA PHE A 230 0.62 12.52 -12.14
C PHE A 230 -0.33 13.34 -11.24
N LEU A 231 0.18 14.34 -10.53
CA LEU A 231 -0.60 15.24 -9.68
C LEU A 231 -1.65 15.98 -10.52
N GLY A 232 -1.26 16.62 -11.63
CA GLY A 232 -2.20 17.30 -12.53
C GLY A 232 -3.39 16.42 -12.92
N LYS A 233 -3.12 15.19 -13.37
CA LYS A 233 -4.16 14.22 -13.75
C LYS A 233 -5.04 13.76 -12.58
N LYS A 234 -4.51 13.70 -11.36
CA LYS A 234 -5.27 13.31 -10.16
C LYS A 234 -6.08 14.47 -9.58
N LEU A 235 -5.58 15.70 -9.71
CA LEU A 235 -6.20 16.90 -9.16
C LEU A 235 -7.30 17.47 -10.07
N GLN A 236 -7.11 17.42 -11.39
CA GLN A 236 -8.05 18.02 -12.35
C GLN A 236 -9.50 17.54 -12.17
N PRO A 237 -9.80 16.23 -11.98
CA PRO A 237 -11.16 15.76 -11.78
C PRO A 237 -11.80 16.24 -10.46
N CYS A 238 -11.01 16.75 -9.52
CA CYS A 238 -11.50 17.22 -8.22
C CYS A 238 -11.92 18.70 -8.24
N LEU A 239 -11.61 19.44 -9.31
CA LEU A 239 -11.86 20.88 -9.39
C LEU A 239 -13.34 21.18 -9.55
N ASP A 240 -13.86 22.04 -8.67
CA ASP A 240 -15.19 22.61 -8.83
C ASP A 240 -15.14 23.78 -9.84
N PRO A 241 -15.96 23.78 -10.91
CA PRO A 241 -16.00 24.83 -11.93
C PRO A 241 -16.35 26.23 -11.41
N VAL A 242 -17.10 26.33 -10.32
CA VAL A 242 -17.63 27.58 -9.76
C VAL A 242 -16.78 28.04 -8.57
N GLU A 243 -16.44 27.13 -7.66
CA GLU A 243 -15.80 27.49 -6.41
C GLU A 243 -14.28 27.54 -6.47
N THR A 244 -13.65 26.79 -7.38
CA THR A 244 -12.19 26.74 -7.46
C THR A 244 -11.65 28.05 -8.03
N SER A 245 -10.70 28.66 -7.32
CA SER A 245 -9.97 29.84 -7.79
C SER A 245 -9.44 29.62 -9.22
N PRO A 246 -9.65 30.58 -10.16
CA PRO A 246 -9.13 30.50 -11.52
C PRO A 246 -7.60 30.29 -11.57
N LEU A 247 -6.87 30.78 -10.57
CA LEU A 247 -5.42 30.60 -10.45
C LEU A 247 -5.04 29.12 -10.25
N TYR A 248 -5.72 28.44 -9.31
CA TYR A 248 -5.46 27.03 -9.01
C TYR A 248 -5.84 26.16 -10.21
N ARG A 249 -6.99 26.45 -10.83
CA ARG A 249 -7.43 25.75 -12.05
C ARG A 249 -6.41 25.89 -13.17
N LYS A 250 -5.98 27.12 -13.49
CA LYS A 250 -4.99 27.37 -14.54
C LYS A 250 -3.68 26.59 -14.31
N TRP A 251 -3.21 26.56 -13.07
CA TRP A 251 -2.00 25.80 -12.71
C TRP A 251 -2.20 24.28 -12.86
N ILE A 252 -3.30 23.75 -12.32
CA ILE A 252 -3.60 22.31 -12.40
C ILE A 252 -3.85 21.85 -13.84
N ASP A 253 -4.59 22.63 -14.64
CA ASP A 253 -4.86 22.33 -16.04
C ASP A 253 -3.57 22.32 -16.88
N LYS A 254 -2.60 23.20 -16.56
CA LYS A 254 -1.28 23.14 -17.22
C LYS A 254 -0.59 21.81 -16.91
N LEU A 255 -0.57 21.37 -15.66
CA LEU A 255 0.06 20.11 -15.25
C LEU A 255 -0.66 18.88 -15.83
N ALA A 256 -1.99 18.95 -15.96
CA ALA A 256 -2.81 17.89 -16.54
C ALA A 256 -2.77 17.85 -18.08
N SER A 257 -2.21 18.88 -18.73
CA SER A 257 -2.20 19.00 -20.18
C SER A 257 -1.37 17.93 -20.88
N GLU A 258 -1.76 17.58 -22.11
CA GLU A 258 -0.99 16.66 -22.97
C GLU A 258 0.44 17.20 -23.24
N SER A 259 0.60 18.53 -23.31
CA SER A 259 1.92 19.15 -23.48
C SER A 259 2.87 18.84 -22.31
N PHE A 260 2.35 18.84 -21.08
CA PHE A 260 3.14 18.55 -19.88
C PHE A 260 3.43 17.06 -19.75
N GLU A 261 2.45 16.20 -20.06
CA GLU A 261 2.66 14.75 -20.14
C GLU A 261 3.73 14.39 -21.18
N SER A 262 3.70 15.03 -22.35
CA SER A 262 4.71 14.83 -23.41
C SER A 262 6.10 15.22 -22.92
N ALA A 263 6.26 16.36 -22.23
CA ALA A 263 7.54 16.77 -21.65
C ALA A 263 8.05 15.78 -20.58
N ALA A 264 7.15 15.26 -19.74
CA ALA A 264 7.50 14.21 -18.78
C ALA A 264 7.96 12.94 -19.49
N GLN A 265 7.27 12.50 -20.55
CA GLN A 265 7.66 11.34 -21.34
C GLN A 265 9.00 11.55 -22.05
N GLN A 266 9.23 12.73 -22.65
CA GLN A 266 10.51 13.07 -23.27
C GLN A 266 11.68 13.01 -22.26
N THR A 267 11.46 13.46 -21.03
CA THR A 267 12.46 13.38 -19.96
C THR A 267 12.77 11.93 -19.58
N GLU A 268 11.76 11.06 -19.57
CA GLU A 268 11.92 9.63 -19.31
C GLU A 268 12.64 8.91 -20.46
N ASP A 269 12.25 9.18 -21.70
CA ASP A 269 12.84 8.57 -22.89
C ASP A 269 14.32 8.95 -23.02
N LEU A 270 14.66 10.21 -22.70
CA LEU A 270 16.04 10.69 -22.71
C LEU A 270 16.87 10.06 -21.59
N LEU A 271 16.33 9.90 -20.38
CA LEU A 271 16.98 9.17 -19.30
C LEU A 271 17.23 7.71 -19.71
N ASP A 272 16.26 7.08 -20.36
CA ASP A 272 16.37 5.71 -20.83
C ASP A 272 17.46 5.58 -21.91
N LYS A 273 17.52 6.51 -22.87
CA LYS A 273 18.57 6.60 -23.91
C LYS A 273 19.95 6.74 -23.27
N LEU A 274 20.14 7.72 -22.39
CA LEU A 274 21.41 7.99 -21.70
C LEU A 274 21.88 6.83 -20.80
N SER A 275 20.96 5.94 -20.42
CA SER A 275 21.25 4.81 -19.52
C SER A 275 21.66 3.52 -20.26
N ILE A 276 21.57 3.47 -21.60
CA ILE A 276 21.84 2.24 -22.38
C ILE A 276 23.27 1.74 -22.19
N SER A 277 24.25 2.65 -22.13
CA SER A 277 25.67 2.33 -22.05
C SER A 277 26.19 2.14 -20.62
N LEU A 278 25.33 2.31 -19.61
CA LEU A 278 25.72 2.26 -18.20
C LEU A 278 25.77 0.83 -17.65
N THR A 279 26.69 0.62 -16.71
CA THR A 279 26.83 -0.64 -15.99
C THR A 279 25.73 -0.84 -14.94
N GLY A 280 25.55 -2.07 -14.47
CA GLY A 280 24.55 -2.37 -13.43
C GLY A 280 24.77 -1.61 -12.10
N GLU A 281 26.01 -1.26 -11.76
CA GLU A 281 26.30 -0.42 -10.58
C GLU A 281 25.87 1.03 -10.81
N GLU A 282 26.09 1.56 -12.00
CA GLU A 282 25.71 2.93 -12.36
C GLU A 282 24.20 3.10 -12.45
N LEU A 283 23.49 2.09 -12.96
CA LEU A 283 22.03 2.06 -12.94
C LEU A 283 21.46 2.05 -11.51
N LYS A 284 22.14 1.41 -10.55
CA LYS A 284 21.75 1.47 -9.12
C LYS A 284 21.96 2.87 -8.54
N VAL A 285 22.98 3.61 -8.99
CA VAL A 285 23.16 5.01 -8.60
C VAL A 285 21.99 5.86 -9.09
N ILE A 286 21.59 5.72 -10.36
CA ILE A 286 20.41 6.42 -10.90
C ILE A 286 19.15 6.07 -10.10
N GLU A 287 18.96 4.79 -9.76
CA GLU A 287 17.84 4.37 -8.92
C GLU A 287 17.82 5.10 -7.56
N GLY A 288 18.99 5.20 -6.90
CA GLY A 288 19.14 5.91 -5.64
C GLY A 288 18.85 7.41 -5.77
N LEU A 289 19.33 8.05 -6.84
CA LEU A 289 19.07 9.46 -7.15
C LEU A 289 17.58 9.71 -7.39
N TYR A 290 16.93 8.86 -8.19
CA TYR A 290 15.50 8.94 -8.52
C TYR A 290 14.65 8.84 -7.25
N HIS A 291 14.94 7.86 -6.39
CA HIS A 291 14.25 7.67 -5.12
C HIS A 291 14.50 8.84 -4.16
N ARG A 292 15.74 9.37 -4.09
CA ARG A 292 16.05 10.52 -3.24
C ARG A 292 15.30 11.77 -3.69
N ALA A 293 15.20 12.02 -4.99
CA ALA A 293 14.43 13.11 -5.55
C ALA A 293 12.94 13.02 -5.18
N LEU A 294 12.30 11.84 -5.33
CA LEU A 294 10.90 11.65 -4.88
C LEU A 294 10.71 11.90 -3.38
N LYS A 295 11.66 11.49 -2.55
CA LYS A 295 11.60 11.80 -1.12
C LYS A 295 11.65 13.30 -0.89
N LEU A 296 12.56 14.00 -1.54
CA LEU A 296 12.72 15.46 -1.44
C LEU A 296 11.49 16.22 -1.94
N GLU A 297 10.77 15.72 -2.96
CA GLU A 297 9.47 16.25 -3.37
C GLU A 297 8.44 16.18 -2.24
N ILE A 298 8.35 15.05 -1.55
CA ILE A 298 7.45 14.92 -0.38
C ILE A 298 7.86 15.89 0.73
N GLU A 299 9.17 16.05 0.97
CA GLU A 299 9.68 17.05 1.93
C GLU A 299 9.26 18.47 1.52
N PHE A 300 9.33 18.78 0.22
CA PHE A 300 8.95 20.07 -0.34
C PHE A 300 7.46 20.37 -0.14
N PHE A 301 6.56 19.44 -0.45
CA PHE A 301 5.12 19.61 -0.19
C PHE A 301 4.81 19.69 1.32
N SER A 302 5.51 18.91 2.14
CA SER A 302 5.29 18.89 3.60
C SER A 302 5.77 20.17 4.30
N ALA A 303 6.75 20.86 3.71
CA ALA A 303 7.30 22.11 4.24
C ALA A 303 6.42 23.33 3.96
N GLN A 304 5.38 23.20 3.13
CA GLN A 304 4.51 24.33 2.80
C GLN A 304 3.69 24.78 4.02
N PRO A 305 3.62 26.09 4.30
CA PRO A 305 2.89 26.60 5.44
C PRO A 305 1.38 26.43 5.22
N ILE A 306 0.74 25.69 6.12
CA ILE A 306 -0.72 25.52 6.16
C ILE A 306 -1.19 25.95 7.55
N VAL A 307 -1.63 27.20 7.66
CA VAL A 307 -2.17 27.81 8.88
C VAL A 307 -3.67 27.55 9.01
N GLN A 308 -4.38 27.53 7.87
CA GLN A 308 -5.79 27.14 7.83
C GLN A 308 -6.06 25.76 8.43
N ARG A 309 -7.30 25.57 8.86
CA ARG A 309 -7.81 24.24 9.23
C ARG A 309 -7.73 23.30 8.02
N SER A 310 -7.11 22.14 8.22
CA SER A 310 -7.02 21.08 7.21
C SER A 310 -7.50 19.75 7.79
N VAL A 311 -8.23 18.98 7.00
CA VAL A 311 -8.71 17.64 7.38
C VAL A 311 -7.60 16.59 7.39
N VAL A 312 -6.43 16.95 6.85
CA VAL A 312 -5.22 16.12 6.85
C VAL A 312 -4.06 16.87 7.50
N PRO A 313 -3.25 16.22 8.35
CA PRO A 313 -3.57 14.96 9.00
C PRO A 313 -4.77 15.13 9.95
N LEU A 314 -5.50 14.04 10.22
CA LEU A 314 -6.66 14.04 11.12
C LEU A 314 -6.39 14.71 12.48
N SER A 315 -5.17 14.59 13.00
CA SER A 315 -4.78 15.22 14.27
C SER A 315 -4.88 16.75 14.28
N ARG A 316 -4.98 17.41 13.11
CA ARG A 316 -5.25 18.86 13.03
C ARG A 316 -6.72 19.22 13.25
N VAL A 317 -7.61 18.24 13.17
CA VAL A 317 -9.06 18.42 13.33
C VAL A 317 -9.53 17.99 14.71
N LEU A 318 -8.74 17.16 15.39
CA LEU A 318 -9.00 16.65 16.73
C LEU A 318 -8.58 17.66 17.79
N ASP A 319 -9.46 17.93 18.74
CA ASP A 319 -9.09 18.52 20.03
C ASP A 319 -9.00 17.38 21.06
N PRO A 320 -7.79 16.97 21.51
CA PRO A 320 -7.63 15.88 22.47
C PRO A 320 -8.34 16.10 23.81
N THR A 321 -8.72 17.34 24.14
CA THR A 321 -9.45 17.67 25.36
C THR A 321 -10.96 17.48 25.22
N GLU A 322 -11.48 17.53 24.00
CA GLU A 322 -12.91 17.35 23.70
C GLU A 322 -13.23 16.04 22.97
N ASN A 323 -12.24 15.45 22.30
CA ASN A 323 -12.36 14.26 21.48
C ASN A 323 -11.51 13.10 21.99
N HIS A 324 -12.09 11.90 21.92
CA HIS A 324 -11.39 10.64 22.14
C HIS A 324 -11.37 9.85 20.83
N LEU A 325 -10.17 9.55 20.31
CA LEU A 325 -9.98 8.85 19.04
C LEU A 325 -9.95 7.34 19.28
N VAL A 326 -10.87 6.58 18.70
CA VAL A 326 -10.87 5.10 18.82
C VAL A 326 -10.64 4.49 17.45
N VAL A 327 -9.47 3.86 17.28
CA VAL A 327 -9.06 3.21 16.03
C VAL A 327 -9.25 1.70 16.15
N PHE A 328 -10.04 1.14 15.25
CA PHE A 328 -10.25 -0.29 15.08
C PHE A 328 -9.61 -0.76 13.79
N SER A 329 -9.01 -1.94 13.83
CA SER A 329 -8.54 -2.63 12.63
C SER A 329 -8.90 -4.09 12.67
N ASP A 330 -9.33 -4.62 11.54
CA ASP A 330 -9.26 -6.05 11.30
C ASP A 330 -7.79 -6.51 11.22
N PHE A 331 -7.56 -7.80 11.44
CA PHE A 331 -6.23 -8.41 11.40
C PHE A 331 -5.95 -9.15 10.09
N ASP A 332 -6.85 -10.01 9.65
CA ASP A 332 -6.59 -10.97 8.59
C ASP A 332 -6.68 -10.29 7.23
N LEU A 333 -5.61 -10.34 6.42
CA LEU A 333 -5.49 -9.66 5.12
C LEU A 333 -5.50 -8.12 5.19
N THR A 334 -6.08 -7.52 6.24
CA THR A 334 -5.96 -6.11 6.60
C THR A 334 -4.57 -5.79 7.17
N CYS A 335 -4.15 -6.50 8.23
CA CYS A 335 -2.82 -6.34 8.84
C CYS A 335 -1.82 -7.38 8.32
N THR A 336 -2.26 -8.60 8.02
CA THR A 336 -1.42 -9.71 7.58
C THR A 336 -1.37 -9.83 6.06
N VAL A 337 -0.30 -10.43 5.52
CA VAL A 337 -0.23 -10.79 4.07
C VAL A 337 -0.94 -12.11 3.78
N VAL A 338 -1.03 -12.98 4.79
CA VAL A 338 -1.61 -14.33 4.72
C VAL A 338 -2.62 -14.48 5.86
N ASP A 339 -3.71 -15.19 5.57
CA ASP A 339 -4.77 -15.49 6.53
C ASP A 339 -4.26 -16.29 7.74
N SER A 340 -4.67 -15.88 8.94
CA SER A 340 -4.23 -16.51 10.19
C SER A 340 -4.68 -17.96 10.34
N SER A 341 -5.82 -18.35 9.76
CA SER A 341 -6.32 -19.73 9.81
C SER A 341 -5.39 -20.69 9.06
N ALA A 342 -4.86 -20.26 7.91
CA ALA A 342 -3.89 -21.04 7.14
C ALA A 342 -2.58 -21.23 7.90
N ILE A 343 -2.14 -20.21 8.64
CA ILE A 343 -0.94 -20.27 9.47
C ILE A 343 -1.14 -21.26 10.63
N LEU A 344 -2.28 -21.20 11.32
CA LEU A 344 -2.60 -22.14 12.40
C LEU A 344 -2.67 -23.59 11.90
N ALA A 345 -3.27 -23.81 10.73
CA ALA A 345 -3.30 -25.12 10.09
C ALA A 345 -1.90 -25.62 9.72
N GLU A 346 -1.05 -24.76 9.17
CA GLU A 346 0.33 -25.11 8.83
C GLU A 346 1.14 -25.51 10.07
N ILE A 347 1.03 -24.76 11.18
CA ILE A 347 1.65 -25.12 12.46
C ILE A 347 1.14 -26.50 12.89
N ALA A 348 -0.18 -26.75 12.79
CA ALA A 348 -0.77 -28.02 13.18
C ALA A 348 -0.18 -29.19 12.39
N ILE A 349 -0.04 -29.02 11.07
CA ILE A 349 0.49 -30.04 10.16
C ILE A 349 1.99 -30.29 10.37
N LEU A 350 2.78 -29.23 10.58
CA LEU A 350 4.24 -29.32 10.72
C LEU A 350 4.67 -29.91 12.07
N THR A 351 3.90 -29.63 13.12
CA THR A 351 4.19 -30.10 14.49
C THR A 351 3.53 -31.44 14.82
N ALA A 352 2.76 -32.02 13.90
CA ALA A 352 2.13 -33.31 14.08
C ALA A 352 3.11 -34.49 13.92
N PRO A 353 2.87 -35.62 14.61
CA PRO A 353 3.67 -36.82 14.44
C PRO A 353 3.61 -37.33 12.99
N LYS A 354 4.77 -37.81 12.49
CA LYS A 354 4.95 -38.26 11.10
C LYS A 354 4.36 -39.66 10.81
N SER A 355 4.04 -40.44 11.84
CA SER A 355 3.37 -41.76 11.77
C SER A 355 2.83 -42.16 13.15
N GLU A 356 1.89 -43.10 13.23
CA GLU A 356 1.43 -43.71 14.50
C GLU A 356 2.61 -44.29 15.27
N GLN A 357 3.14 -43.55 16.25
CA GLN A 357 3.95 -44.17 17.29
C GLN A 357 2.96 -44.83 18.26
N ASN A 358 2.86 -46.15 18.17
CA ASN A 358 2.15 -47.00 19.13
C ASN A 358 2.84 -46.89 20.52
N GLY A 359 2.51 -45.82 21.24
CA GLY A 359 2.67 -45.71 22.69
C GLY A 359 1.31 -45.95 23.37
N PRO A 360 1.29 -46.34 24.66
CA PRO A 360 0.06 -46.68 25.37
C PRO A 360 -0.89 -45.48 25.35
N GLU A 361 -2.17 -45.76 25.15
CA GLU A 361 -3.29 -44.81 25.02
C GLU A 361 -3.13 -43.57 25.91
N ASP A 362 -2.59 -42.50 25.33
CA ASP A 362 -2.47 -41.21 26.00
C ASP A 362 -3.72 -40.38 25.66
N LEU A 363 -4.18 -39.56 26.60
CA LEU A 363 -5.46 -38.81 26.56
C LEU A 363 -5.62 -37.85 25.35
N PHE A 364 -4.62 -37.79 24.46
CA PHE A 364 -4.51 -36.85 23.36
C PHE A 364 -4.08 -37.57 22.06
N THR A 365 -4.91 -38.47 21.52
CA THR A 365 -4.71 -39.01 20.16
C THR A 365 -4.78 -37.89 19.12
N ARG A 366 -3.62 -37.34 18.74
CA ARG A 366 -3.47 -36.28 17.74
C ARG A 366 -3.36 -36.92 16.35
N LYS A 367 -4.10 -36.38 15.38
CA LYS A 367 -4.06 -36.82 13.97
C LYS A 367 -2.63 -36.75 13.41
N SER A 368 -2.31 -37.64 12.46
CA SER A 368 -1.03 -37.59 11.75
C SER A 368 -0.91 -36.33 10.88
N SER A 369 0.31 -35.95 10.51
CA SER A 369 0.54 -34.81 9.59
C SER A 369 -0.22 -34.96 8.26
N ALA A 370 -0.33 -36.20 7.73
CA ALA A 370 -1.05 -36.47 6.50
C ALA A 370 -2.58 -36.31 6.68
N ASP A 371 -3.13 -36.81 7.78
CA ASP A 371 -4.56 -36.70 8.08
C ASP A 371 -4.99 -35.27 8.37
N LEU A 372 -4.13 -34.48 9.03
CA LEU A 372 -4.36 -33.06 9.26
C LEU A 372 -4.36 -32.28 7.94
N ARG A 373 -3.41 -32.56 7.04
CA ARG A 373 -3.38 -31.92 5.71
C ARG A 373 -4.64 -32.25 4.92
N ASN A 374 -5.03 -33.52 4.87
CA ASN A 374 -6.26 -33.95 4.19
C ASN A 374 -7.51 -33.32 4.83
N SER A 375 -7.58 -33.27 6.16
CA SER A 375 -8.69 -32.63 6.88
C SER A 375 -8.77 -31.14 6.56
N TRP A 376 -7.63 -30.44 6.57
CA TRP A 376 -7.55 -29.02 6.23
C TRP A 376 -7.96 -28.75 4.78
N ASP A 377 -7.44 -29.52 3.82
CA ASP A 377 -7.77 -29.35 2.39
C ASP A 377 -9.28 -29.51 2.14
N VAL A 378 -9.92 -30.46 2.81
CA VAL A 378 -11.38 -30.65 2.76
C VAL A 378 -12.12 -29.46 3.38
N LEU A 379 -11.74 -29.05 4.60
CA LEU A 379 -12.39 -27.94 5.31
C LEU A 379 -12.26 -26.62 4.54
N SER A 380 -11.07 -26.30 4.04
CA SER A 380 -10.80 -25.05 3.31
C SER A 380 -11.53 -25.03 1.97
N SER A 381 -11.59 -26.16 1.26
CA SER A 381 -12.31 -26.24 -0.02
C SER A 381 -13.81 -26.11 0.19
N GLN A 382 -14.36 -26.80 1.19
CA GLN A 382 -15.77 -26.71 1.54
C GLN A 382 -16.14 -25.29 2.01
N TYR A 383 -15.30 -24.65 2.83
CA TYR A 383 -15.51 -23.27 3.25
C TYR A 383 -15.55 -22.32 2.06
N ALA A 384 -14.59 -22.41 1.14
CA ALA A 384 -14.54 -21.52 -0.02
C ALA A 384 -15.79 -21.64 -0.91
N GLU A 385 -16.24 -22.87 -1.16
CA GLU A 385 -17.45 -23.12 -1.95
C GLU A 385 -18.71 -22.62 -1.24
N GLU A 386 -18.91 -22.98 0.02
CA GLU A 386 -20.10 -22.59 0.78
C GLU A 386 -20.13 -21.09 1.07
N HIS A 387 -18.98 -20.45 1.28
CA HIS A 387 -18.88 -19.00 1.45
C HIS A 387 -19.35 -18.30 0.18
N GLU A 388 -18.85 -18.69 -1.00
CA GLU A 388 -19.31 -18.10 -2.27
C GLU A 388 -20.82 -18.31 -2.47
N GLN A 389 -21.34 -19.50 -2.17
CA GLN A 389 -22.78 -19.78 -2.22
C GLN A 389 -23.56 -18.92 -1.22
N CYS A 390 -23.00 -18.64 -0.04
CA CYS A 390 -23.59 -17.75 0.95
C CYS A 390 -23.62 -16.31 0.41
N ILE A 391 -22.52 -15.81 -0.15
CA ILE A 391 -22.42 -14.48 -0.75
C ILE A 391 -23.45 -14.30 -1.87
N GLU A 392 -23.62 -15.28 -2.77
CA GLU A 392 -24.62 -15.22 -3.85
C GLU A 392 -26.06 -15.26 -3.31
N ARG A 393 -26.31 -15.99 -2.22
CA ARG A 393 -27.64 -16.12 -1.61
C ARG A 393 -28.08 -14.85 -0.91
N ILE A 394 -27.17 -14.21 -0.17
CA ILE A 394 -27.46 -12.99 0.58
C ILE A 394 -27.49 -11.75 -0.32
N MET A 395 -27.11 -11.89 -1.59
CA MET A 395 -27.12 -10.82 -2.57
C MET A 395 -28.55 -10.53 -3.06
N PRO A 396 -29.03 -9.29 -2.95
CA PRO A 396 -30.29 -8.89 -3.57
C PRO A 396 -30.26 -9.10 -5.09
N SER A 397 -31.40 -9.45 -5.68
CA SER A 397 -31.55 -9.60 -7.13
C SER A 397 -31.47 -8.27 -7.88
N GLU A 398 -31.87 -7.18 -7.23
CA GLU A 398 -31.83 -5.81 -7.78
C GLU A 398 -31.10 -4.88 -6.80
N PRO A 399 -30.27 -3.94 -7.29
CA PRO A 399 -29.62 -2.95 -6.44
C PRO A 399 -30.65 -2.07 -5.73
N ALA A 400 -30.44 -1.84 -4.44
CA ALA A 400 -31.28 -0.94 -3.67
C ALA A 400 -31.18 0.49 -4.21
N GLU A 401 -32.32 1.12 -4.47
CA GLU A 401 -32.40 2.53 -4.92
C GLU A 401 -31.88 3.52 -3.87
N ALA A 402 -31.94 3.12 -2.59
CA ALA A 402 -31.42 3.85 -1.45
C ALA A 402 -30.71 2.89 -0.48
N PHE A 403 -29.87 3.43 0.40
CA PHE A 403 -29.14 2.63 1.37
C PHE A 403 -30.09 1.85 2.30
N ASN A 404 -29.97 0.52 2.27
CA ASN A 404 -30.82 -0.41 3.01
C ASN A 404 -30.03 -1.09 4.14
N TYR A 405 -29.85 -0.39 5.26
CA TYR A 405 -29.12 -0.90 6.41
C TYR A 405 -29.80 -2.14 7.03
N GLU A 406 -31.13 -2.13 7.22
CA GLU A 406 -31.85 -3.24 7.84
C GLU A 406 -31.78 -4.52 7.00
N GLY A 407 -31.93 -4.39 5.68
CA GLY A 407 -31.75 -5.51 4.75
C GLY A 407 -30.32 -6.05 4.77
N LEU A 408 -29.32 -5.18 4.85
CA LEU A 408 -27.92 -5.57 4.96
C LEU A 408 -27.65 -6.34 6.26
N CYS A 409 -28.20 -5.89 7.40
CA CYS A 409 -28.10 -6.64 8.66
C CYS A 409 -28.67 -8.05 8.53
N LYS A 410 -29.88 -8.20 7.98
CA LYS A 410 -30.50 -9.52 7.76
C LYS A 410 -29.66 -10.42 6.85
N ALA A 411 -29.09 -9.86 5.78
CA ALA A 411 -28.18 -10.59 4.91
C ALA A 411 -26.91 -11.06 5.65
N LEU A 412 -26.35 -10.23 6.53
CA LEU A 412 -25.15 -10.56 7.29
C LEU A 412 -25.42 -11.44 8.52
N GLU A 413 -26.67 -11.56 8.97
CA GLU A 413 -27.10 -12.61 9.91
C GLU A 413 -26.96 -14.01 9.27
N GLU A 414 -27.36 -14.18 8.01
CA GLU A 414 -27.17 -15.45 7.28
C GLU A 414 -25.68 -15.80 7.11
N LEU A 415 -24.84 -14.80 6.81
CA LEU A 415 -23.39 -14.98 6.78
C LEU A 415 -22.86 -15.35 8.16
N SER A 416 -23.39 -14.75 9.23
CA SER A 416 -22.99 -15.07 10.61
C SER A 416 -23.31 -16.51 10.99
N ASP A 417 -24.49 -17.01 10.61
CA ASP A 417 -24.87 -18.40 10.82
C ASP A 417 -23.96 -19.36 10.04
N PHE A 418 -23.54 -18.98 8.83
CA PHE A 418 -22.55 -19.72 8.06
C PHE A 418 -21.19 -19.80 8.76
N GLU A 419 -20.64 -18.66 9.20
CA GLU A 419 -19.34 -18.61 9.90
C GLU A 419 -19.35 -19.47 11.17
N GLN A 420 -20.42 -19.40 11.96
CA GLN A 420 -20.55 -20.19 13.20
C GLN A 420 -20.59 -21.71 12.91
N ARG A 421 -21.25 -22.14 11.83
CA ARG A 421 -21.23 -23.54 11.39
C ARG A 421 -19.85 -23.95 10.89
N ALA A 422 -19.17 -23.08 10.12
CA ALA A 422 -17.82 -23.34 9.65
C ALA A 422 -16.82 -23.54 10.81
N ASN A 423 -16.86 -22.65 11.82
CA ASN A 423 -16.05 -22.78 13.03
C ASN A 423 -16.35 -24.07 13.80
N SER A 424 -17.62 -24.47 13.88
CA SER A 424 -18.01 -25.72 14.54
C SER A 424 -17.41 -26.95 13.83
N ARG A 425 -17.40 -26.98 12.49
CA ARG A 425 -16.74 -28.05 11.73
C ARG A 425 -15.24 -28.11 11.97
N VAL A 426 -14.58 -26.95 12.10
CA VAL A 426 -13.15 -26.89 12.40
C VAL A 426 -12.85 -27.49 13.77
N ILE A 427 -13.66 -27.16 14.79
CA ILE A 427 -13.54 -27.74 16.14
C ILE A 427 -13.78 -29.26 16.09
N GLU A 428 -14.87 -29.70 15.48
CA GLU A 428 -15.25 -31.11 15.36
C GLU A 428 -14.20 -31.94 14.60
N SER A 429 -13.51 -31.33 13.63
CA SER A 429 -12.44 -32.01 12.90
C SER A 429 -11.22 -32.32 13.76
N GLY A 430 -11.05 -31.63 14.89
CA GLY A 430 -9.87 -31.73 15.75
C GLY A 430 -8.59 -31.21 15.12
N VAL A 431 -8.65 -30.46 14.01
CA VAL A 431 -7.46 -29.94 13.30
C VAL A 431 -6.60 -29.02 14.17
N LEU A 432 -7.22 -28.33 15.14
CA LEU A 432 -6.56 -27.42 16.07
C LEU A 432 -6.09 -28.10 17.37
N LYS A 433 -6.43 -29.38 17.58
CA LYS A 433 -6.07 -30.13 18.79
C LYS A 433 -4.57 -30.44 18.81
N GLY A 434 -3.94 -30.23 19.95
CA GLY A 434 -2.52 -30.55 20.16
C GLY A 434 -1.54 -29.45 19.74
N LEU A 435 -2.04 -28.29 19.31
CA LEU A 435 -1.19 -27.11 19.02
C LEU A 435 -0.53 -26.59 20.31
N ASN A 436 0.78 -26.39 20.28
CA ASN A 436 1.52 -25.83 21.42
C ASN A 436 1.52 -24.28 21.37
N SER A 437 1.24 -23.65 22.51
CA SER A 437 1.22 -22.18 22.64
C SER A 437 2.55 -21.50 22.27
N GLU A 438 3.71 -22.11 22.55
CA GLU A 438 5.01 -21.55 22.18
C GLU A 438 5.28 -21.62 20.68
N ASP A 439 4.79 -22.66 19.99
CA ASP A 439 4.90 -22.72 18.53
C ASP A 439 3.99 -21.67 17.87
N ILE A 440 2.81 -21.41 18.44
CA ILE A 440 1.92 -20.32 18.00
C ILE A 440 2.60 -18.97 18.18
N LYS A 441 3.21 -18.71 19.34
CA LYS A 441 3.94 -17.45 19.59
C LYS A 441 5.07 -17.25 18.59
N ARG A 442 5.91 -18.27 18.39
CA ARG A 442 7.02 -18.23 17.43
C ARG A 442 6.54 -17.99 15.99
N ALA A 443 5.41 -18.57 15.61
CA ALA A 443 4.82 -18.33 14.31
C ALA A 443 4.29 -16.90 14.17
N GLY A 444 3.63 -16.38 15.21
CA GLY A 444 3.18 -14.99 15.26
C GLY A 444 4.34 -14.01 15.13
N GLU A 445 5.42 -14.17 15.89
CA GLU A 445 6.62 -13.31 15.81
C GLU A 445 7.26 -13.25 14.41
N ARG A 446 7.08 -14.31 13.60
CA ARG A 446 7.60 -14.42 12.22
C ARG A 446 6.56 -14.06 11.16
N LEU A 447 5.35 -13.73 11.58
CA LEU A 447 4.25 -13.43 10.69
C LEU A 447 4.54 -12.13 9.94
N VAL A 448 4.43 -12.20 8.60
CA VAL A 448 4.66 -11.03 7.75
C VAL A 448 3.41 -10.18 7.73
N LEU A 449 3.52 -8.99 8.33
CA LEU A 449 2.52 -7.95 8.25
C LEU A 449 2.63 -7.19 6.92
N GLN A 450 1.51 -6.60 6.49
CA GLN A 450 1.45 -5.73 5.33
C GLN A 450 2.44 -4.58 5.48
N ASP A 451 3.01 -4.14 4.35
CA ASP A 451 3.99 -3.06 4.37
C ASP A 451 3.35 -1.78 4.94
N GLY A 452 4.09 -1.10 5.82
CA GLY A 452 3.62 0.06 6.59
C GLY A 452 2.80 -0.26 7.86
N CYS A 453 2.27 -1.48 8.03
CA CYS A 453 1.37 -1.84 9.14
C CYS A 453 2.00 -1.63 10.52
N THR A 454 3.17 -2.22 10.76
CA THR A 454 3.89 -2.07 12.05
C THR A 454 4.20 -0.61 12.35
N CYS A 455 4.66 0.13 11.34
CA CYS A 455 4.99 1.56 11.47
C CYS A 455 3.75 2.39 11.85
N PHE A 456 2.61 2.13 11.20
CA PHE A 456 1.34 2.80 11.48
C PHE A 456 0.93 2.65 12.95
N PHE A 457 0.86 1.42 13.45
CA PHE A 457 0.49 1.17 14.84
C PHE A 457 1.54 1.70 15.83
N GLN A 458 2.83 1.64 15.51
CA GLN A 458 3.89 2.23 16.34
C GLN A 458 3.72 3.74 16.49
N GLN A 459 3.34 4.45 15.42
CA GLN A 459 3.11 5.90 15.49
C GLN A 459 1.86 6.23 16.32
N LEU A 460 0.77 5.49 16.15
CA LEU A 460 -0.44 5.67 16.95
C LEU A 460 -0.17 5.42 18.44
N VAL A 461 0.53 4.33 18.77
CA VAL A 461 0.93 4.02 20.15
C VAL A 461 1.85 5.09 20.72
N LYS A 462 2.83 5.56 19.95
CA LYS A 462 3.76 6.62 20.37
C LYS A 462 3.02 7.94 20.69
N LYS A 463 1.96 8.24 19.95
CA LYS A 463 1.17 9.48 20.10
C LYS A 463 -0.15 9.28 20.83
N LYS A 464 -0.32 8.12 21.47
CA LYS A 464 -1.56 7.72 22.15
C LYS A 464 -2.06 8.79 23.13
N VAL A 465 -1.14 9.34 23.93
CA VAL A 465 -1.43 10.38 24.93
C VAL A 465 -1.71 11.73 24.27
N GLU A 466 -0.94 12.10 23.25
CA GLU A 466 -1.10 13.37 22.50
C GLU A 466 -2.46 13.42 21.79
N LEU A 467 -2.90 12.30 21.23
CA LEU A 467 -4.14 12.21 20.47
C LEU A 467 -5.37 11.85 21.31
N ASN A 468 -5.20 11.56 22.61
CA ASN A 468 -6.22 10.91 23.43
C ASN A 468 -6.84 9.70 22.69
N ALA A 469 -6.00 8.77 22.25
CA ALA A 469 -6.38 7.69 21.35
C ALA A 469 -6.37 6.32 22.02
N ASP A 470 -7.25 5.42 21.57
CA ASP A 470 -7.23 3.99 21.86
C ASP A 470 -7.21 3.18 20.57
N VAL A 471 -6.52 2.03 20.60
CA VAL A 471 -6.33 1.17 19.42
C VAL A 471 -6.75 -0.25 19.72
N HIS A 472 -7.63 -0.78 18.87
CA HIS A 472 -8.29 -2.06 19.03
C HIS A 472 -8.11 -2.90 17.76
N ILE A 473 -7.77 -4.17 17.93
CA ILE A 473 -7.81 -5.18 16.87
C ILE A 473 -9.08 -6.02 17.06
N LEU A 474 -9.95 -6.08 16.06
CA LEU A 474 -11.19 -6.87 16.05
C LEU A 474 -11.10 -7.90 14.92
N SER A 475 -10.96 -9.19 15.24
CA SER A 475 -10.69 -10.22 14.24
C SER A 475 -11.43 -11.53 14.51
N TYR A 476 -11.73 -12.26 13.43
CA TYR A 476 -12.26 -13.63 13.46
C TYR A 476 -11.24 -14.69 13.87
N CYS A 477 -9.95 -14.31 13.95
CA CYS A 477 -8.86 -15.23 14.24
C CYS A 477 -9.21 -16.15 15.42
N TRP A 478 -8.97 -17.44 15.23
CA TRP A 478 -9.25 -18.45 16.24
C TRP A 478 -8.37 -18.35 17.49
N CYS A 479 -7.24 -17.62 17.42
CA CYS A 479 -6.25 -17.55 18.48
C CYS A 479 -5.66 -16.14 18.66
N GLY A 480 -6.06 -15.47 19.75
CA GLY A 480 -5.54 -14.14 20.10
C GLY A 480 -4.04 -14.11 20.42
N ASP A 481 -3.46 -15.23 20.85
CA ASP A 481 -2.01 -15.31 21.10
C ASP A 481 -1.19 -15.15 19.82
N LEU A 482 -1.71 -15.60 18.67
CA LEU A 482 -1.07 -15.38 17.38
C LEU A 482 -1.01 -13.89 17.05
N ILE A 483 -2.13 -13.17 17.22
CA ILE A 483 -2.23 -11.73 16.98
C ILE A 483 -1.28 -10.97 17.93
N ARG A 484 -1.34 -11.27 19.23
CA ARG A 484 -0.45 -10.67 20.25
C ARG A 484 1.01 -10.82 19.86
N SER A 485 1.40 -12.02 19.44
CA SER A 485 2.78 -12.33 19.08
C SER A 485 3.21 -11.65 17.78
N ALA A 486 2.32 -11.53 16.79
CA ALA A 486 2.58 -10.80 15.55
C ALA A 486 2.91 -9.32 15.76
N PHE A 487 2.24 -8.68 16.72
CA PHE A 487 2.51 -7.29 17.07
C PHE A 487 3.66 -7.13 18.08
N SER A 488 3.99 -8.16 18.85
CA SER A 488 5.07 -8.11 19.86
C SER A 488 6.46 -7.84 19.25
N SER A 489 6.74 -8.38 18.06
CA SER A 489 7.99 -8.15 17.32
C SER A 489 8.19 -6.67 16.97
N GLY A 490 7.09 -5.91 16.84
CA GLY A 490 7.07 -4.47 16.63
C GLY A 490 7.04 -3.63 17.91
N GLY A 491 7.13 -4.23 19.10
CA GLY A 491 6.99 -3.52 20.39
C GLY A 491 5.57 -3.03 20.68
N LEU A 492 4.55 -3.65 20.08
CA LEU A 492 3.14 -3.23 20.13
C LEU A 492 2.30 -4.04 21.12
N ASN A 493 2.87 -4.40 22.28
CA ASN A 493 2.20 -5.19 23.32
C ASN A 493 1.01 -4.49 23.99
N VAL A 494 0.76 -3.22 23.64
CA VAL A 494 -0.25 -2.35 24.27
C VAL A 494 -1.56 -2.28 23.47
N LEU A 495 -1.67 -3.01 22.36
CA LEU A 495 -2.88 -3.04 21.55
C LEU A 495 -3.98 -3.87 22.23
N ASN A 496 -5.22 -3.37 22.21
CA ASN A 496 -6.37 -4.10 22.73
C ASN A 496 -6.84 -5.14 21.70
N ILE A 497 -6.68 -6.43 21.97
CA ILE A 497 -6.99 -7.49 21.00
C ILE A 497 -8.29 -8.20 21.38
N HIS A 498 -9.21 -8.25 20.41
CA HIS A 498 -10.54 -8.83 20.51
C HIS A 498 -10.71 -9.89 19.42
N SER A 499 -10.52 -11.14 19.80
CA SER A 499 -10.61 -12.32 18.92
C SER A 499 -11.09 -13.53 19.72
N ASN A 500 -11.26 -14.66 19.04
CA ASN A 500 -11.42 -15.93 19.74
C ASN A 500 -10.11 -16.34 20.43
N GLU A 501 -10.21 -17.27 21.38
CA GLU A 501 -9.06 -17.81 22.09
C GLU A 501 -9.11 -19.33 22.11
N PHE A 502 -7.95 -19.99 22.07
CA PHE A 502 -7.90 -21.43 22.30
C PHE A 502 -8.13 -21.76 23.77
N LYS A 503 -8.81 -22.88 24.02
CA LYS A 503 -8.80 -23.50 25.34
C LYS A 503 -7.56 -24.39 25.45
N TYR A 504 -6.78 -24.18 26.51
CA TYR A 504 -5.55 -24.92 26.76
C TYR A 504 -5.70 -25.89 27.94
N VAL A 505 -5.01 -27.01 27.84
CA VAL A 505 -4.57 -27.80 28.99
C VAL A 505 -3.05 -27.64 29.06
N GLU A 506 -2.56 -27.06 30.16
CA GLU A 506 -1.19 -26.57 30.26
C GLU A 506 -0.84 -25.63 29.10
N SER A 507 0.05 -26.04 28.20
CA SER A 507 0.50 -25.26 27.04
C SER A 507 -0.04 -25.79 25.71
N VAL A 508 -0.97 -26.76 25.73
CA VAL A 508 -1.45 -27.50 24.56
C VAL A 508 -2.94 -27.26 24.33
N SER A 509 -3.30 -26.86 23.11
CA SER A 509 -4.69 -26.59 22.72
C SER A 509 -5.52 -27.87 22.77
N THR A 510 -6.71 -27.79 23.38
CA THR A 510 -7.68 -28.89 23.37
C THR A 510 -8.38 -29.04 22.02
N GLY A 511 -8.22 -28.06 21.12
CA GLY A 511 -8.99 -27.94 19.88
C GLY A 511 -10.31 -27.17 20.02
N GLU A 512 -10.68 -26.79 21.25
CA GLU A 512 -11.88 -26.01 21.54
C GLU A 512 -11.58 -24.50 21.49
N LEU A 513 -12.58 -23.72 21.09
CA LEU A 513 -12.51 -22.26 21.04
C LEU A 513 -13.33 -21.63 22.16
N ILE A 514 -12.75 -20.64 22.83
CA ILE A 514 -13.48 -19.62 23.58
C ILE A 514 -13.97 -18.61 22.55
N ARG A 515 -15.24 -18.76 22.18
CA ARG A 515 -15.92 -18.00 21.12
C ARG A 515 -16.29 -16.61 21.62
N LYS A 516 -15.60 -15.58 21.12
CA LYS A 516 -15.82 -14.17 21.48
C LYS A 516 -16.24 -13.35 20.26
N VAL A 517 -15.60 -13.56 19.11
CA VAL A 517 -15.84 -12.83 17.86
C VAL A 517 -15.77 -13.83 16.71
N GLU A 518 -16.91 -14.41 16.34
CA GLU A 518 -16.96 -15.47 15.30
C GLU A 518 -17.63 -15.02 14.01
N SER A 519 -18.28 -13.87 14.01
CA SER A 519 -19.18 -13.48 12.92
C SER A 519 -19.25 -11.96 12.71
N PRO A 520 -19.75 -11.50 11.54
CA PRO A 520 -19.99 -10.08 11.28
C PRO A 520 -20.83 -9.41 12.37
N MET A 521 -21.86 -10.11 12.85
CA MET A 521 -22.74 -9.62 13.91
C MET A 521 -22.05 -9.53 15.27
N ASP A 522 -21.12 -10.42 15.58
CA ASP A 522 -20.32 -10.32 16.81
C ASP A 522 -19.30 -9.18 16.73
N LYS A 523 -18.67 -8.97 15.56
CA LYS A 523 -17.75 -7.84 15.33
C LYS A 523 -18.43 -6.50 15.58
N VAL A 524 -19.61 -6.27 14.97
CA VAL A 524 -20.31 -4.99 15.16
C VAL A 524 -20.84 -4.80 16.58
N ARG A 525 -21.22 -5.89 17.26
CA ARG A 525 -21.60 -5.85 18.68
C ARG A 525 -20.42 -5.44 19.55
N ALA A 526 -19.27 -6.12 19.38
CA ALA A 526 -18.04 -5.80 20.09
C ALA A 526 -17.58 -4.35 19.83
N PHE A 527 -17.61 -3.90 18.57
CA PHE A 527 -17.33 -2.50 18.20
C PHE A 527 -18.21 -1.52 18.98
N LYS A 528 -19.54 -1.72 18.97
CA LYS A 528 -20.50 -0.86 19.69
C LYS A 528 -20.28 -0.88 21.20
N ASP A 529 -19.98 -2.02 21.77
CA ASP A 529 -19.80 -2.15 23.22
C ASP A 529 -18.48 -1.52 23.70
N ILE A 530 -17.42 -1.60 22.89
CA ILE A 530 -16.16 -0.88 23.14
C ILE A 530 -16.41 0.64 23.11
N LEU A 531 -17.13 1.16 22.11
CA LEU A 531 -17.44 2.60 22.04
C LEU A 531 -18.33 3.09 23.19
N LYS A 532 -19.22 2.24 23.73
CA LYS A 532 -20.02 2.59 24.93
C LYS A 532 -19.19 2.63 26.21
N THR A 533 -18.14 1.82 26.29
CA THR A 533 -17.33 1.65 27.52
C THR A 533 -16.16 2.64 27.61
N SER A 534 -15.75 3.26 26.49
CA SER A 534 -14.59 4.16 26.43
C SER A 534 -14.84 5.60 26.92
N GLY A 535 -16.02 5.95 27.45
CA GLY A 535 -16.18 7.18 28.26
C GLY A 535 -17.59 7.80 28.35
N GLU A 536 -17.85 8.46 29.48
CA GLU A 536 -19.02 9.32 29.73
C GLU A 536 -18.95 10.63 28.91
N ALA A 537 -20.07 11.03 28.29
CA ALA A 537 -20.43 12.37 27.79
C ALA A 537 -19.49 13.14 26.81
N GLY A 538 -18.34 12.61 26.38
CA GLY A 538 -17.46 13.20 25.36
C GLY A 538 -17.77 12.75 23.92
N LYS A 539 -17.44 13.56 22.90
CA LYS A 539 -17.57 13.19 21.47
C LYS A 539 -16.42 12.26 21.06
N HIS A 540 -16.66 10.97 20.87
CA HIS A 540 -15.68 10.07 20.27
C HIS A 540 -15.59 10.28 18.75
N LEU A 541 -14.40 10.03 18.19
CA LEU A 541 -14.22 9.84 16.75
C LEU A 541 -13.76 8.40 16.52
N SER A 542 -14.61 7.61 15.86
CA SER A 542 -14.35 6.19 15.59
C SER A 542 -13.83 5.97 14.17
N VAL A 543 -12.81 5.13 14.06
CA VAL A 543 -12.19 4.75 12.79
C VAL A 543 -12.20 3.25 12.69
N TYR A 544 -12.70 2.68 11.61
CA TYR A 544 -12.61 1.24 11.37
C TYR A 544 -11.89 0.96 10.08
N ILE A 545 -10.86 0.11 10.14
CA ILE A 545 -10.07 -0.33 9.01
C ILE A 545 -10.35 -1.83 8.77
N GLY A 546 -10.83 -2.19 7.59
CA GLY A 546 -11.09 -3.58 7.23
C GLY A 546 -10.99 -3.83 5.72
N ASP A 547 -11.12 -5.08 5.31
CA ASP A 547 -10.96 -5.49 3.90
C ASP A 547 -12.08 -6.40 3.39
N SER A 548 -12.93 -6.93 4.27
CA SER A 548 -13.85 -8.02 3.97
C SER A 548 -15.33 -7.66 4.16
N VAL A 549 -16.22 -8.54 3.67
CA VAL A 549 -17.68 -8.45 3.91
C VAL A 549 -18.00 -8.48 5.40
N GLY A 550 -17.20 -9.24 6.18
CA GLY A 550 -17.38 -9.35 7.62
C GLY A 550 -17.13 -8.07 8.40
N ASP A 551 -16.43 -7.12 7.79
CA ASP A 551 -16.14 -5.81 8.35
C ASP A 551 -17.18 -4.76 7.96
N LEU A 552 -18.07 -5.05 7.01
CA LEU A 552 -18.94 -4.07 6.38
C LEU A 552 -19.83 -3.32 7.38
N LEU A 553 -20.37 -4.01 8.40
CA LEU A 553 -21.17 -3.33 9.43
C LEU A 553 -20.32 -2.42 10.30
N CYS A 554 -19.12 -2.82 10.70
CA CYS A 554 -18.25 -1.95 11.50
C CYS A 554 -17.74 -0.76 10.69
N LEU A 555 -17.41 -0.98 9.42
CA LEU A 555 -17.11 0.09 8.46
C LEU A 555 -18.29 1.06 8.36
N LEU A 556 -19.53 0.57 8.36
CA LEU A 556 -20.75 1.37 8.29
C LEU A 556 -21.09 2.11 9.58
N GLU A 557 -20.73 1.56 10.74
CA GLU A 557 -21.01 2.16 12.04
C GLU A 557 -19.95 3.18 12.48
N ALA A 558 -18.72 3.05 11.99
CA ALA A 558 -17.66 4.02 12.29
C ALA A 558 -17.92 5.38 11.65
N ASP A 559 -17.47 6.45 12.32
CA ASP A 559 -17.47 7.81 11.76
C ASP A 559 -16.62 7.85 10.49
N VAL A 560 -15.52 7.09 10.49
CA VAL A 560 -14.71 6.84 9.29
C VAL A 560 -14.47 5.34 9.11
N GLY A 561 -15.16 4.78 8.11
CA GLY A 561 -14.88 3.46 7.57
C GLY A 561 -13.85 3.52 6.44
N ILE A 562 -12.77 2.77 6.61
CA ILE A 562 -11.65 2.63 5.68
C ILE A 562 -11.61 1.21 5.14
N VAL A 563 -11.66 1.09 3.82
CA VAL A 563 -11.48 -0.20 3.14
C VAL A 563 -10.05 -0.31 2.62
N ILE A 564 -9.33 -1.35 3.05
CA ILE A 564 -8.06 -1.78 2.49
C ILE A 564 -8.31 -2.98 1.57
N GLY A 565 -7.55 -3.09 0.48
CA GLY A 565 -7.61 -4.25 -0.41
C GLY A 565 -8.66 -4.15 -1.53
N SER A 566 -8.88 -5.28 -2.21
CA SER A 566 -9.63 -5.35 -3.46
C SER A 566 -10.74 -6.39 -3.44
N SER A 567 -11.30 -6.69 -2.26
CA SER A 567 -12.41 -7.65 -2.12
C SER A 567 -13.58 -7.28 -3.05
N SER A 568 -13.84 -8.15 -4.04
CA SER A 568 -14.95 -7.99 -4.97
C SER A 568 -16.28 -8.23 -4.28
N SER A 569 -16.34 -9.20 -3.36
CA SER A 569 -17.56 -9.55 -2.63
C SER A 569 -18.02 -8.43 -1.71
N LEU A 570 -17.09 -7.76 -1.01
CA LEU A 570 -17.39 -6.56 -0.21
C LEU A 570 -18.05 -5.46 -1.06
N ARG A 571 -17.48 -5.19 -2.24
CA ARG A 571 -17.99 -4.17 -3.16
C ARG A 571 -19.34 -4.54 -3.74
N ARG A 572 -19.48 -5.78 -4.22
CA ARG A 572 -20.74 -6.30 -4.78
C ARG A 572 -21.85 -6.21 -3.75
N ILE A 573 -21.66 -6.74 -2.55
CA ILE A 573 -22.66 -6.68 -1.48
C ILE A 573 -22.94 -5.22 -1.10
N GLY A 574 -21.91 -4.45 -0.77
CA GLY A 574 -22.09 -3.05 -0.37
C GLY A 574 -22.88 -2.26 -1.41
N SER A 575 -22.52 -2.32 -2.70
CA SER A 575 -23.23 -1.59 -3.75
C SER A 575 -24.67 -2.07 -3.96
N GLN A 576 -24.95 -3.37 -3.81
CA GLN A 576 -26.33 -3.89 -3.91
C GLN A 576 -27.22 -3.39 -2.77
N PHE A 577 -26.65 -3.09 -1.61
CA PHE A 577 -27.37 -2.48 -0.48
C PHE A 577 -27.28 -0.95 -0.44
N GLY A 578 -26.78 -0.31 -1.51
CA GLY A 578 -26.70 1.14 -1.65
C GLY A 578 -25.49 1.80 -0.97
N VAL A 579 -24.41 1.06 -0.70
CA VAL A 579 -23.14 1.59 -0.18
C VAL A 579 -22.24 2.01 -1.34
N SER A 580 -21.72 3.24 -1.27
CA SER A 580 -20.73 3.79 -2.18
C SER A 580 -19.32 3.65 -1.61
N PHE A 581 -18.39 3.15 -2.42
CA PHE A 581 -16.96 3.09 -2.10
C PHE A 581 -16.22 4.15 -2.91
N ILE A 582 -15.67 5.15 -2.23
CA ILE A 582 -15.08 6.34 -2.87
C ILE A 582 -13.58 6.37 -2.62
N PRO A 583 -12.74 6.67 -3.62
CA PRO A 583 -11.31 6.85 -3.41
C PRO A 583 -10.97 7.79 -2.24
N LEU A 584 -10.06 7.35 -1.36
CA LEU A 584 -9.70 8.05 -0.13
C LEU A 584 -9.27 9.48 -0.40
N PHE A 585 -8.48 9.71 -1.44
CA PHE A 585 -8.06 11.05 -1.83
C PHE A 585 -9.26 11.94 -2.19
N SER A 586 -10.12 11.49 -3.11
CA SER A 586 -11.32 12.23 -3.53
C SER A 586 -12.24 12.53 -2.34
N ALA A 587 -12.42 11.56 -1.45
CA ALA A 587 -13.27 11.73 -0.29
C ALA A 587 -12.67 12.69 0.76
N LEU A 588 -11.33 12.70 0.95
CA LEU A 588 -10.65 13.72 1.77
C LEU A 588 -10.77 15.12 1.16
N VAL A 589 -10.68 15.23 -0.17
CA VAL A 589 -10.86 16.50 -0.89
C VAL A 589 -12.29 17.03 -0.71
N ASN A 590 -13.30 16.18 -0.81
CA ASN A 590 -14.70 16.54 -0.55
C ASN A 590 -14.89 16.98 0.91
N LYS A 591 -14.34 16.24 1.88
CA LYS A 591 -14.39 16.64 3.30
C LYS A 591 -13.66 17.94 3.60
N GLN A 592 -12.54 18.21 2.92
CA GLN A 592 -11.86 19.50 3.04
C GLN A 592 -12.74 20.66 2.52
N ARG A 593 -13.52 20.42 1.46
CA ARG A 593 -14.46 21.41 0.92
C ARG A 593 -15.58 21.74 1.91
N GLU A 594 -16.17 20.72 2.53
CA GLU A 594 -17.24 20.84 3.55
C GLU A 594 -16.76 21.52 4.84
N SER A 595 -15.52 21.27 5.27
CA SER A 595 -14.96 21.81 6.53
C SER A 595 -14.87 23.35 6.57
N PHE A 596 -14.97 24.02 5.42
CA PHE A 596 -14.92 25.49 5.32
C PHE A 596 -16.27 26.16 5.61
N GLU A 597 -17.38 25.42 5.65
CA GLU A 597 -18.75 25.97 5.78
C GLU A 597 -19.21 26.23 7.23
N GLY A 598 -18.27 26.22 8.19
CA GLY A 598 -18.48 26.81 9.53
C GLY A 598 -19.01 25.87 10.62
N ASP A 599 -19.11 24.56 10.40
CA ASP A 599 -19.61 23.64 11.43
C ASP A 599 -18.47 23.04 12.28
N SER A 600 -18.60 23.18 13.60
CA SER A 600 -17.75 22.50 14.59
C SER A 600 -18.06 21.00 14.59
N SER A 601 -17.08 20.16 14.23
CA SER A 601 -17.10 18.68 14.27
C SER A 601 -18.09 18.02 13.29
N ASN A 602 -17.82 18.10 11.99
CA ASN A 602 -18.59 17.41 10.94
C ASN A 602 -18.07 16.02 10.53
N TRP A 603 -17.18 15.41 11.33
CA TRP A 603 -17.10 13.95 11.37
C TRP A 603 -18.25 13.40 12.24
N LYS A 604 -19.46 13.93 12.09
CA LYS A 604 -20.63 13.14 12.46
C LYS A 604 -20.59 11.96 11.50
N GLY A 605 -20.66 10.72 11.97
CA GLY A 605 -21.11 9.60 11.15
C GLY A 605 -22.44 9.98 10.49
N LEU A 606 -22.38 10.67 9.36
CA LEU A 606 -23.52 11.16 8.63
C LEU A 606 -23.99 9.98 7.81
N THR A 607 -25.17 9.47 8.15
CA THR A 607 -26.13 9.01 7.14
C THR A 607 -25.49 8.24 5.97
N GLY A 608 -24.81 7.15 6.32
CA GLY A 608 -24.99 5.84 5.69
C GLY A 608 -24.54 5.55 4.25
N ILE A 609 -23.89 6.42 3.46
CA ILE A 609 -23.70 6.08 2.02
C ILE A 609 -22.24 6.05 1.53
N GLU A 610 -21.33 6.85 2.08
CA GLU A 610 -19.98 6.98 1.49
C GLU A 610 -18.89 6.36 2.38
N ARG A 611 -18.15 5.37 1.86
CA ARG A 611 -17.03 4.74 2.56
C ARG A 611 -15.70 5.04 1.87
N PHE A 612 -14.70 5.35 2.68
CA PHE A 612 -13.37 5.73 2.20
C PHE A 612 -12.66 4.47 1.74
N GLN A 613 -12.63 4.30 0.45
CA GLN A 613 -11.84 3.28 -0.19
C GLN A 613 -10.44 3.81 -0.37
N ALA A 614 -9.47 3.26 0.33
CA ALA A 614 -8.11 3.47 -0.10
C ALA A 614 -7.83 2.60 -1.33
N VAL A 615 -8.09 3.16 -2.50
CA VAL A 615 -7.97 2.42 -3.75
C VAL A 615 -6.50 2.10 -4.01
N ASN A 616 -6.26 0.82 -4.28
CA ASN A 616 -5.20 0.26 -5.14
C ASN A 616 -5.27 0.83 -6.58
N ASP A 617 -5.38 2.15 -6.75
CA ASP A 617 -5.44 2.79 -8.07
C ASP A 617 -4.05 2.85 -8.73
N LEU A 618 -3.06 2.33 -8.00
CA LEU A 618 -1.69 2.17 -8.37
C LEU A 618 -1.55 0.70 -8.79
N ARG A 619 -1.29 0.42 -10.08
CA ARG A 619 -1.01 -0.93 -10.62
C ARG A 619 0.29 -1.58 -10.04
N GLY A 620 0.71 -1.18 -8.84
CA GLY A 620 1.86 -1.69 -8.11
C GLY A 620 1.40 -2.28 -6.77
N ARG A 621 1.96 -3.44 -6.40
CA ARG A 621 1.72 -4.07 -5.10
C ARG A 621 2.27 -3.16 -3.99
N GLY A 622 1.40 -2.41 -3.33
CA GLY A 622 1.73 -1.59 -2.18
C GLY A 622 0.46 -1.32 -1.37
N THR A 623 0.44 -1.76 -0.12
CA THR A 623 -0.72 -1.67 0.77
C THR A 623 -0.95 -0.26 1.33
N CYS A 624 -2.18 -0.03 1.77
CA CYS A 624 -2.72 1.24 2.22
C CYS A 624 -2.21 1.76 3.58
N MET A 625 -1.67 0.91 4.45
CA MET A 625 -1.23 1.32 5.80
C MET A 625 -0.14 2.40 5.78
N ASP A 626 0.69 2.43 4.75
CA ASP A 626 1.64 3.50 4.50
C ASP A 626 0.95 4.85 4.24
N LEU A 627 -0.09 4.88 3.38
CA LEU A 627 -0.88 6.09 3.09
C LEU A 627 -1.55 6.63 4.36
N PHE A 628 -1.95 5.74 5.26
CA PHE A 628 -2.50 6.13 6.57
C PHE A 628 -1.53 6.91 7.46
N LYS A 629 -0.21 6.70 7.33
CA LYS A 629 0.80 7.50 8.05
C LYS A 629 0.63 9.00 7.81
N HIS A 630 0.39 9.41 6.56
CA HIS A 630 0.27 10.84 6.22
C HIS A 630 -1.16 11.35 6.32
N CYS A 631 -2.15 10.53 5.93
CA CYS A 631 -3.56 10.91 5.98
C CYS A 631 -4.13 11.00 7.41
N TRP A 632 -3.72 10.08 8.30
CA TRP A 632 -4.42 9.80 9.55
C TRP A 632 -3.56 9.95 10.81
N ALA A 633 -2.26 10.31 10.69
CA ALA A 633 -1.40 10.50 11.86
C ALA A 633 -0.23 11.47 11.63
N ILE A 634 -0.53 12.76 11.81
CA ILE A 634 0.35 13.77 12.44
C ILE A 634 1.58 14.19 11.62
N ASN A 635 1.63 15.49 11.31
CA ASN A 635 2.82 16.19 10.85
C ASN A 635 3.99 15.82 11.77
N CYS A 636 4.86 14.94 11.31
CA CYS A 636 6.18 14.81 11.86
C CYS A 636 7.08 14.99 10.67
N ASN A 637 7.80 16.11 10.71
CA ASN A 637 9.08 16.31 10.08
C ASN A 637 9.64 14.99 9.55
N VAL A 638 9.77 14.95 8.23
CA VAL A 638 10.80 14.20 7.54
C VAL A 638 12.00 13.98 8.46
N VAL A 639 12.08 12.77 9.01
CA VAL A 639 13.28 12.21 9.61
C VAL A 639 13.22 10.72 9.35
N PHE A 640 13.62 10.32 8.14
CA PHE A 640 14.34 9.05 8.01
C PHE A 640 15.81 9.39 8.19
N PHE A 641 16.32 9.24 9.41
CA PHE A 641 17.74 9.02 9.65
C PHE A 641 17.98 7.53 9.86
N TRP A 642 19.21 7.14 9.52
CA TRP A 642 19.62 5.88 8.92
C TRP A 642 20.36 4.98 9.94
N MET A 643 20.54 3.71 9.55
CA MET A 643 21.74 2.87 9.77
C MET A 643 21.93 2.00 11.04
N ASN A 644 22.60 0.86 10.75
CA ASN A 644 23.29 -0.16 11.57
C ASN A 644 22.44 -1.39 11.97
N HIS A 645 22.76 -2.63 11.59
CA HIS A 645 24.00 -3.25 11.07
C HIS A 645 23.69 -4.31 10.01
#